data_AF-A0A1K1NH53-F1
#
_entry.id   AF-A0A1K1NH53-F1
#
_cell.length_a   1.000
_cell.length_b   1.000
_cell.length_c   1.000
_cell.angle_alpha   90.00
_cell.angle_beta   90.00
_cell.angle_gamma   90.00
#
_symmetry.space_group_name_H-M   'P 1'
#
loop_
_entity.id
_entity.type
_entity.pdbx_description
1 polymer ?
#
loop_
_entity_poly.entity_id
_entity_poly.type
_entity_poly.pdbx_seq_one_letter_code
_entity_poly.pdbx_strand_id
1 'polypeptide(L)'
;MSSKDSKDQTEAAWDSLIYFRIYKDFAGESHSTARLFNNTRQQCAIRISIIAANEAGSPVQLSEADLRTIELIEYISNQPLPRSDDLANHQAYQYTSNQRDYVWDETIIAEAQDDAPDATTQMAVGPRQGAQTIQLFVSAKATSRLQIAARIPLPGGTAYISTNHVGFDDTDGTGGPNKLFNSSVLLQPATFPVLPASEYGEFASDGTLLPFDVGNRENFYWAKEHHIHVRFNGRLLPLKSVSATPTGSAGFAVYKQGSFFDDAKWGISYYGQPGATQPEHFPLPPLNKVEQYFASAPAREASAPSKRQNNIYFPLDMFKRCVGRIEGAASTRVVVGLIMGNLSVRFLNASGQQVPDKTNAVLHIVDEYGNAHALSLTFGTRANQLRLSAARAHTNDEIGSPISPKPRVGDWFLQRMNASIEQTRLYRNGRQQATVRLYVEAELDGVLVKLTEQERQNIRLFNYYEEDKMLPFTDDGSSSSYKGWSAQRRHRGYEPHPLATGTDARQGPGETLTFHVSADDLAAELNTLTLAFAVKGDDGSTWRSNGWITRPTGDRYFAAAFNNGSLTVTSEPPRQYTAESFRLDRRPLANTSATRSKAEESAAPIFDDIVTLSIAEPGGQLVNIRQMTCAPAGMIHWINNLPVTSNPCFTGYASPGESQVHWNPEVPKGSRPLPTLSSPDAAKGMILLCGRIDIPRADHANPPRGPMTVNLIDAYGSSQTCRIVFVEGTRDELDVR
;
A
#
# COMPACT_ATOMS: atom_id res chain seq x y z
N MET A 1 67.53 39.80 2.62
CA MET A 1 66.66 40.04 1.44
C MET A 1 66.33 38.70 0.83
N SER A 2 65.12 38.18 0.75
CA SER A 2 63.81 38.56 1.28
C SER A 2 63.06 37.23 1.43
N SER A 3 62.72 36.87 2.66
CA SER A 3 61.58 36.00 2.95
C SER A 3 60.36 36.63 2.30
N LYS A 4 59.64 35.91 1.44
CA LYS A 4 58.33 36.33 0.92
C LYS A 4 57.30 35.33 1.39
N ASP A 5 56.70 35.68 2.51
CA ASP A 5 55.28 35.59 2.83
C ASP A 5 54.50 34.45 2.17
N SER A 6 54.49 33.27 2.80
CA SER A 6 53.26 32.48 2.83
C SER A 6 52.30 33.20 3.78
N LYS A 7 51.50 34.14 3.24
CA LYS A 7 50.30 34.57 3.95
C LYS A 7 49.42 33.34 4.11
N ASP A 8 49.35 32.82 5.32
CA ASP A 8 48.18 32.11 5.81
C ASP A 8 46.97 32.95 5.40
N GLN A 9 46.25 32.51 4.36
CA GLN A 9 44.86 32.92 4.17
C GLN A 9 44.11 32.32 5.34
N THR A 10 43.99 33.08 6.43
CA THR A 10 42.96 32.83 7.44
C THR A 10 41.64 32.75 6.68
N GLU A 11 41.08 31.55 6.53
CA GLU A 11 39.74 31.35 6.00
C GLU A 11 38.81 32.31 6.76
N ALA A 12 38.15 33.20 6.03
CA ALA A 12 37.24 34.15 6.64
C ALA A 12 36.11 33.35 7.30
N ALA A 13 36.04 33.40 8.64
CA ALA A 13 35.00 32.71 9.38
C ALA A 13 33.62 33.18 8.89
N TRP A 14 32.77 32.23 8.53
CA TRP A 14 31.36 32.50 8.26
C TRP A 14 30.61 32.76 9.57
N ASP A 15 29.46 33.41 9.50
CA ASP A 15 28.63 33.77 10.66
C ASP A 15 27.15 33.46 10.43
N SER A 16 26.68 33.59 9.19
CA SER A 16 25.28 33.34 8.82
C SER A 16 25.14 32.68 7.46
N LEU A 17 23.93 32.23 7.12
CA LEU A 17 23.58 31.78 5.78
C LEU A 17 22.69 32.82 5.09
N ILE A 18 22.94 33.02 3.79
CA ILE A 18 22.09 33.86 2.93
C ILE A 18 21.36 33.05 1.87
N TYR A 19 21.68 31.77 1.74
CA TYR A 19 20.95 30.79 0.95
C TYR A 19 21.15 29.40 1.55
N PHE A 20 20.06 28.64 1.75
CA PHE A 20 20.14 27.27 2.25
C PHE A 20 18.95 26.44 1.77
N ARG A 21 19.22 25.43 0.95
CA ARG A 21 18.18 24.55 0.38
C ARG A 21 18.57 23.08 0.35
N ILE A 22 17.58 22.23 0.56
CA ILE A 22 17.62 20.79 0.30
C ILE A 22 16.64 20.46 -0.84
N TYR A 23 17.07 19.61 -1.78
CA TYR A 23 16.28 19.20 -2.94
C TYR A 23 16.76 17.87 -3.52
N LYS A 24 15.98 17.28 -4.43
CA LYS A 24 16.29 16.00 -5.08
C LYS A 24 17.01 16.24 -6.41
N ASP A 25 16.31 16.84 -7.37
CA ASP A 25 16.83 17.01 -8.73
C ASP A 25 17.29 18.45 -8.97
N PHE A 26 16.42 19.43 -8.72
CA PHE A 26 16.65 20.83 -9.07
C PHE A 26 16.55 21.78 -7.87
N ALA A 27 17.39 22.80 -7.84
CA ALA A 27 17.43 23.78 -6.74
C ALA A 27 16.17 24.65 -6.64
N GLY A 28 15.33 24.66 -7.69
CA GLY A 28 14.02 25.31 -7.69
C GLY A 28 12.94 24.59 -6.88
N GLU A 29 13.14 23.29 -6.59
CA GLU A 29 12.19 22.49 -5.83
C GLU A 29 12.19 22.91 -4.36
N SER A 30 11.02 23.28 -3.83
CA SER A 30 10.87 23.60 -2.40
C SER A 30 10.48 22.38 -1.58
N HIS A 31 9.64 21.50 -2.15
CA HIS A 31 9.11 20.30 -1.51
C HIS A 31 9.04 19.15 -2.53
N SER A 32 10.18 18.55 -2.88
CA SER A 32 10.22 17.43 -3.83
C SER A 32 9.87 16.10 -3.18
N THR A 33 9.46 15.13 -3.98
CA THR A 33 9.27 13.73 -3.54
C THR A 33 10.35 12.86 -4.16
N ALA A 34 10.92 11.96 -3.38
CA ALA A 34 11.88 10.95 -3.82
C ALA A 34 11.36 9.56 -3.47
N ARG A 35 11.13 8.72 -4.47
CA ARG A 35 10.77 7.31 -4.30
C ARG A 35 12.02 6.44 -4.34
N LEU A 36 12.12 5.48 -3.42
CA LEU A 36 13.24 4.54 -3.34
C LEU A 36 12.75 3.18 -2.82
N PHE A 37 13.37 2.09 -3.24
CA PHE A 37 13.07 0.78 -2.66
C PHE A 37 13.52 0.73 -1.20
N ASN A 38 12.69 0.16 -0.33
CA ASN A 38 12.98 -0.01 1.10
C ASN A 38 13.88 -1.24 1.39
N ASN A 39 14.87 -1.47 0.54
CA ASN A 39 15.73 -2.64 0.53
C ASN A 39 17.08 -2.43 1.23
N THR A 40 17.24 -1.31 1.95
CA THR A 40 18.47 -0.86 2.66
C THR A 40 19.71 -0.60 1.81
N ARG A 41 19.71 -1.02 0.54
CA ARG A 41 20.86 -1.02 -0.37
C ARG A 41 20.80 0.14 -1.35
N GLN A 42 19.63 0.37 -1.96
CA GLN A 42 19.40 1.49 -2.86
C GLN A 42 19.48 2.81 -2.11
N GLN A 43 20.08 3.83 -2.75
CA GLN A 43 20.19 5.16 -2.18
C GLN A 43 19.73 6.23 -3.16
N CYS A 44 18.85 7.12 -2.70
CA CYS A 44 18.49 8.34 -3.41
C CYS A 44 19.51 9.43 -3.11
N ALA A 45 20.00 10.11 -4.15
CA ALA A 45 20.82 11.30 -3.99
C ALA A 45 19.95 12.48 -3.54
N ILE A 46 20.38 13.19 -2.50
CA ILE A 46 19.78 14.40 -1.97
C ILE A 46 20.84 15.49 -1.99
N ARG A 47 20.50 16.62 -2.59
CA ARG A 47 21.42 17.75 -2.76
C ARG A 47 21.10 18.84 -1.76
N ILE A 48 22.16 19.46 -1.26
CA ILE A 48 22.06 20.60 -0.35
C ILE A 48 22.91 21.70 -0.94
N SER A 49 22.30 22.85 -1.23
CA SER A 49 23.00 24.03 -1.73
C SER A 49 22.98 25.14 -0.70
N ILE A 50 24.13 25.78 -0.51
CA ILE A 50 24.37 26.73 0.59
C ILE A 50 25.22 27.91 0.12
N ILE A 51 24.90 29.11 0.59
CA ILE A 51 25.77 30.29 0.51
C ILE A 51 25.91 30.84 1.92
N ALA A 52 27.12 30.75 2.46
CA ALA A 52 27.47 31.33 3.75
C ALA A 52 27.91 32.78 3.60
N ALA A 53 27.77 33.57 4.66
CA ALA A 53 28.23 34.95 4.73
C ALA A 53 29.00 35.18 6.03
N ASN A 54 30.01 36.04 5.98
CA ASN A 54 30.72 36.51 7.17
C ASN A 54 29.88 37.54 7.96
N GLU A 55 30.42 38.05 9.07
CA GLU A 55 29.77 39.08 9.92
C GLU A 55 29.36 40.34 9.13
N ALA A 56 30.09 40.68 8.06
CA ALA A 56 29.77 41.83 7.20
C ALA A 56 28.68 41.51 6.14
N GLY A 57 28.09 40.31 6.17
CA GLY A 57 27.11 39.84 5.19
C GLY A 57 27.68 39.51 3.81
N SER A 58 29.02 39.49 3.66
CA SER A 58 29.67 39.16 2.39
C SER A 58 29.75 37.65 2.19
N PRO A 59 29.45 37.12 1.00
CA PRO A 59 29.54 35.68 0.73
C PRO A 59 30.94 35.13 0.99
N VAL A 60 31.02 34.00 1.68
CA VAL A 60 32.25 33.24 1.95
C VAL A 60 32.04 31.76 1.63
N GLN A 61 33.13 31.04 1.36
CA GLN A 61 33.08 29.59 1.17
C GLN A 61 33.20 28.89 2.53
N LEU A 62 32.33 27.93 2.79
CA LEU A 62 32.46 27.00 3.90
C LEU A 62 33.65 26.06 3.67
N SER A 63 34.38 25.75 4.73
CA SER A 63 35.45 24.76 4.70
C SER A 63 34.88 23.35 4.46
N GLU A 64 35.70 22.40 4.03
CA GLU A 64 35.26 21.00 3.92
C GLU A 64 34.86 20.42 5.29
N ALA A 65 35.50 20.87 6.38
CA ALA A 65 35.16 20.48 7.73
C ALA A 65 33.73 20.92 8.09
N ASP A 66 33.37 22.17 7.78
CA ASP A 66 32.02 22.71 8.01
C ASP A 66 30.98 21.95 7.17
N LEU A 67 31.25 21.73 5.87
CA LEU A 67 30.34 20.99 5.00
C LEU A 67 30.08 19.57 5.50
N ARG A 68 31.07 18.91 6.12
CA ARG A 68 30.91 17.58 6.71
C ARG A 68 30.03 17.58 7.97
N THR A 69 29.81 18.72 8.62
CA THR A 69 28.90 18.82 9.78
C THR A 69 27.42 18.91 9.41
N ILE A 70 27.08 19.02 8.12
CA ILE A 70 25.70 19.06 7.66
C ILE A 70 24.98 17.74 7.98
N GLU A 71 23.81 17.86 8.58
CA GLU A 71 22.96 16.75 8.99
C GLU A 71 21.61 16.77 8.26
N LEU A 72 21.12 15.58 7.91
CA LEU A 72 19.72 15.41 7.55
C LEU A 72 18.90 15.20 8.83
N ILE A 73 17.74 15.83 8.89
CA ILE A 73 16.81 15.78 10.02
C ILE A 73 15.41 15.41 9.55
N GLU A 74 14.61 14.79 10.41
CA GLU A 74 13.17 14.71 10.19
C GLU A 74 12.57 16.11 10.28
N TYR A 75 11.76 16.46 9.28
CA TYR A 75 11.27 17.81 9.06
C TYR A 75 10.47 18.36 10.26
N ILE A 76 9.55 17.57 10.83
CA ILE A 76 8.68 18.02 11.93
C ILE A 76 9.40 17.97 13.29
N SER A 77 10.06 16.85 13.59
CA SER A 77 10.62 16.60 14.93
C SER A 77 12.00 17.20 15.16
N ASN A 78 12.69 17.62 14.08
CA ASN A 78 14.09 18.08 14.08
C ASN A 78 15.08 17.01 14.61
N GLN A 79 14.68 15.74 14.65
CA GLN A 79 15.57 14.65 15.04
C GLN A 79 16.55 14.33 13.91
N PRO A 80 17.86 14.22 14.18
CA PRO A 80 18.84 13.85 13.17
C PRO A 80 18.59 12.43 12.68
N LEU A 81 18.69 12.24 11.37
CA LEU A 81 18.79 10.92 10.79
C LEU A 81 20.17 10.33 11.12
N PRO A 82 20.28 9.01 11.33
CA PRO A 82 21.57 8.37 11.54
C PRO A 82 22.40 8.43 10.26
N ARG A 83 23.66 8.85 10.41
CA ARG A 83 24.67 8.79 9.34
C ARG A 83 25.48 7.51 9.50
N SER A 84 25.26 6.52 8.66
CA SER A 84 25.88 5.20 8.82
C SER A 84 26.02 4.44 7.50
N ASP A 85 27.21 3.88 7.29
CA ASP A 85 27.46 2.93 6.19
C ASP A 85 27.09 1.48 6.57
N ASP A 86 26.78 1.21 7.84
CA ASP A 86 26.45 -0.14 8.34
C ASP A 86 25.08 -0.63 7.82
N LEU A 87 25.12 -1.68 7.00
CA LEU A 87 23.92 -2.33 6.48
C LEU A 87 23.28 -3.31 7.47
N ALA A 88 24.04 -3.85 8.42
CA ALA A 88 23.54 -4.85 9.37
C ALA A 88 22.62 -4.21 10.42
N ASN A 89 22.94 -3.00 10.87
CA ASN A 89 22.17 -2.23 11.85
C ASN A 89 21.41 -1.06 11.22
N HIS A 90 20.91 -1.25 9.99
CA HIS A 90 20.21 -0.20 9.24
C HIS A 90 18.92 0.22 9.97
N GLN A 91 18.82 1.51 10.29
CA GLN A 91 17.66 2.13 10.94
C GLN A 91 16.49 2.31 9.96
N ALA A 92 15.35 2.87 10.40
CA ALA A 92 14.22 3.10 9.50
C ALA A 92 14.62 3.92 8.25
N TYR A 93 15.39 4.97 8.47
CA TYR A 93 16.06 5.80 7.47
C TYR A 93 17.48 6.05 7.92
N GLN A 94 18.41 6.13 6.97
CA GLN A 94 19.79 6.56 7.24
C GLN A 94 20.35 7.25 6.00
N TYR A 95 21.45 7.97 6.19
CA TYR A 95 22.16 8.57 5.07
C TYR A 95 23.67 8.37 5.13
N THR A 96 24.32 8.48 3.98
CA THR A 96 25.77 8.36 3.81
C THR A 96 26.28 9.54 2.99
N SER A 97 27.59 9.76 3.00
CA SER A 97 28.24 10.77 2.15
C SER A 97 28.71 10.22 0.81
N ASN A 98 28.86 8.91 0.72
CA ASN A 98 29.27 8.23 -0.49
C ASN A 98 28.14 7.35 -0.99
N GLN A 99 27.95 7.32 -2.31
CA GLN A 99 27.01 6.41 -2.94
C GLN A 99 27.49 4.97 -2.78
N ARG A 100 26.58 4.07 -2.46
CA ARG A 100 26.81 2.63 -2.56
C ARG A 100 26.66 2.16 -4.00
N ASP A 101 27.11 0.95 -4.25
CA ASP A 101 27.21 0.37 -5.61
C ASP A 101 25.84 0.06 -6.29
N TYR A 102 24.71 0.56 -5.80
CA TYR A 102 23.38 0.26 -6.35
C TYR A 102 22.79 1.45 -7.10
N VAL A 103 22.08 1.16 -8.18
CA VAL A 103 21.45 2.19 -9.01
C VAL A 103 20.13 2.63 -8.39
N TRP A 104 19.92 3.93 -8.37
CA TRP A 104 18.62 4.53 -8.07
C TRP A 104 18.01 5.04 -9.36
N ASP A 105 16.84 4.48 -9.69
CA ASP A 105 16.01 4.87 -10.84
C ASP A 105 14.56 4.88 -10.37
N GLU A 106 14.04 6.09 -10.20
CA GLU A 106 12.67 6.32 -9.73
C GLU A 106 11.62 5.86 -10.74
N THR A 107 11.95 5.79 -12.04
CA THR A 107 10.97 5.42 -13.09
C THR A 107 10.51 3.97 -12.97
N ILE A 108 11.36 3.10 -12.42
CA ILE A 108 11.04 1.68 -12.18
C ILE A 108 10.09 1.53 -10.99
N ILE A 109 10.12 2.47 -10.05
CA ILE A 109 9.27 2.47 -8.87
C ILE A 109 7.90 3.06 -9.21
N ALA A 110 7.88 4.14 -10.01
CA ALA A 110 6.67 4.91 -10.29
C ALA A 110 5.62 4.16 -11.13
N GLU A 111 6.01 3.24 -12.01
CA GLU A 111 5.06 2.42 -12.79
C GLU A 111 4.30 1.38 -11.94
N ALA A 112 4.71 1.13 -10.68
CA ALA A 112 4.11 0.13 -9.81
C ALA A 112 3.00 0.67 -8.86
N GLN A 113 2.85 2.00 -8.76
CA GLN A 113 1.80 2.65 -7.96
C GLN A 113 0.96 3.53 -8.89
N ASP A 114 -0.35 3.26 -8.99
CA ASP A 114 -1.37 3.97 -9.80
C ASP A 114 -1.60 5.45 -9.35
N ASP A 115 -0.53 6.20 -9.10
CA ASP A 115 -0.62 7.62 -8.78
C ASP A 115 -0.43 8.43 -10.07
N ALA A 116 -1.42 9.28 -10.36
CA ALA A 116 -1.33 10.27 -11.42
C ALA A 116 -0.06 11.13 -11.25
N PRO A 117 0.60 11.51 -12.36
CA PRO A 117 1.83 12.28 -12.28
C PRO A 117 1.54 13.67 -11.70
N ASP A 118 2.11 13.98 -10.53
CA ASP A 118 2.32 15.36 -10.05
C ASP A 118 3.41 16.02 -10.93
N ALA A 119 3.08 16.23 -12.19
CA ALA A 119 3.94 16.90 -13.15
C ALA A 119 3.61 18.40 -13.18
N THR A 120 3.84 19.11 -12.07
CA THR A 120 4.22 20.51 -12.21
C THR A 120 5.60 20.54 -12.85
N THR A 121 5.65 20.83 -14.15
CA THR A 121 6.88 21.01 -14.91
C THR A 121 7.58 22.27 -14.41
N GLN A 122 8.22 22.20 -13.24
CA GLN A 122 9.13 23.25 -12.80
C GLN A 122 10.36 23.20 -13.70
N MET A 123 10.72 24.34 -14.29
CA MET A 123 11.93 24.43 -15.10
C MET A 123 13.14 23.99 -14.27
N ALA A 124 14.04 23.23 -14.88
CA ALA A 124 15.32 22.85 -14.27
C ALA A 124 16.15 24.10 -13.97
N VAL A 125 15.99 24.64 -12.76
CA VAL A 125 16.83 25.73 -12.26
C VAL A 125 18.06 25.10 -11.62
N GLY A 126 19.22 25.36 -12.20
CA GLY A 126 20.50 24.95 -11.64
C GLY A 126 20.79 25.61 -10.28
N PRO A 127 21.84 25.16 -9.57
CA PRO A 127 22.25 25.79 -8.32
C PRO A 127 22.48 27.29 -8.52
N ARG A 128 22.14 28.09 -7.51
CA ARG A 128 22.39 29.52 -7.52
C ARG A 128 23.88 29.82 -7.70
N GLN A 129 24.21 30.82 -8.52
CA GLN A 129 25.61 31.22 -8.74
C GLN A 129 26.28 31.55 -7.39
N GLY A 130 27.44 30.94 -7.14
CA GLY A 130 28.20 31.10 -5.89
C GLY A 130 27.82 30.13 -4.77
N ALA A 131 26.79 29.30 -4.93
CA ALA A 131 26.43 28.27 -3.96
C ALA A 131 27.40 27.08 -3.98
N GLN A 132 27.80 26.62 -2.80
CA GLN A 132 28.41 25.31 -2.62
C GLN A 132 27.29 24.27 -2.59
N THR A 133 27.48 23.17 -3.31
CA THR A 133 26.49 22.07 -3.32
C THR A 133 27.16 20.80 -2.85
N ILE A 134 26.56 20.16 -1.85
CA ILE A 134 26.95 18.81 -1.40
C ILE A 134 25.86 17.82 -1.76
N GLN A 135 26.26 16.55 -1.85
CA GLN A 135 25.35 15.45 -2.11
C GLN A 135 25.45 14.44 -0.96
N LEU A 136 24.29 14.06 -0.43
CA LEU A 136 24.12 13.01 0.56
C LEU A 136 23.24 11.92 -0.05
N PHE A 137 23.37 10.70 0.44
CA PHE A 137 22.70 9.53 -0.14
C PHE A 137 21.82 8.88 0.91
N VAL A 138 20.51 8.85 0.68
CA VAL A 138 19.53 8.36 1.66
C VAL A 138 19.02 6.98 1.27
N SER A 139 19.05 6.04 2.22
CA SER A 139 18.45 4.71 2.09
C SER A 139 17.36 4.49 3.12
N ALA A 140 16.38 3.64 2.79
CA ALA A 140 15.27 3.32 3.66
C ALA A 140 15.15 1.80 3.91
N LYS A 141 14.74 1.47 5.14
CA LYS A 141 14.14 0.18 5.53
C LYS A 141 12.64 0.35 5.84
N ALA A 142 12.24 1.58 6.18
CA ALA A 142 10.87 1.92 6.52
C ALA A 142 9.88 1.62 5.39
N THR A 143 8.61 1.43 5.75
CA THR A 143 7.47 1.39 4.82
C THR A 143 6.66 2.69 4.83
N SER A 144 6.79 3.50 5.89
CA SER A 144 6.12 4.80 6.02
C SER A 144 6.96 5.92 5.42
N ARG A 145 6.31 6.89 4.77
CA ARG A 145 6.95 8.11 4.25
C ARG A 145 7.64 8.94 5.34
N LEU A 146 8.70 9.67 4.97
CA LEU A 146 9.41 10.59 5.86
C LEU A 146 9.76 11.87 5.11
N GLN A 147 9.36 13.02 5.64
CA GLN A 147 9.81 14.30 5.13
C GLN A 147 11.11 14.69 5.83
N ILE A 148 12.15 15.00 5.07
CA ILE A 148 13.47 15.37 5.57
C ILE A 148 13.82 16.82 5.25
N ALA A 149 14.60 17.42 6.14
CA ALA A 149 15.26 18.71 5.99
C ALA A 149 16.76 18.57 6.23
N ALA A 150 17.50 19.65 5.98
CA ALA A 150 18.92 19.78 6.34
C ALA A 150 19.10 20.79 7.47
N ARG A 151 20.13 20.57 8.30
CA ARG A 151 20.65 21.55 9.26
C ARG A 151 22.18 21.58 9.27
N ILE A 152 22.74 22.70 9.69
CA ILE A 152 24.18 22.90 9.91
C ILE A 152 24.40 23.63 11.23
N PRO A 153 25.36 23.22 12.08
CA PRO A 153 25.71 23.98 13.27
C PRO A 153 26.37 25.31 12.90
N LEU A 154 26.08 26.36 13.66
CA LEU A 154 26.81 27.63 13.59
C LEU A 154 28.26 27.46 14.06
N PRO A 155 29.20 28.33 13.64
CA PRO A 155 30.56 28.34 14.19
C PRO A 155 30.51 28.41 15.72
N GLY A 156 31.22 27.51 16.39
CA GLY A 156 31.17 27.36 17.86
C GLY A 156 30.14 26.33 18.37
N GLY A 157 29.29 25.78 17.51
CA GLY A 157 28.51 24.55 17.76
C GLY A 157 27.33 24.66 18.71
N THR A 158 26.96 25.87 19.16
CA THR A 158 25.90 26.07 20.18
C THR A 158 24.48 26.16 19.62
N ALA A 159 24.33 26.40 18.31
CA ALA A 159 23.05 26.57 17.64
C ALA A 159 23.11 26.01 16.21
N TYR A 160 21.94 25.80 15.61
CA TYR A 160 21.80 25.28 14.25
C TYR A 160 20.97 26.22 13.39
N ILE A 161 21.31 26.28 12.09
CA ILE A 161 20.44 26.81 11.04
C ILE A 161 19.83 25.61 10.33
N SER A 162 18.51 25.62 10.09
CA SER A 162 17.78 24.51 9.45
C SER A 162 16.83 24.98 8.35
N THR A 163 16.36 24.01 7.55
CA THR A 163 15.46 24.22 6.40
C THR A 163 14.01 23.80 6.70
N ASN A 164 13.63 23.65 7.97
CA ASN A 164 12.31 23.13 8.38
C ASN A 164 11.41 24.16 9.07
N HIS A 165 11.53 25.45 8.74
CA HIS A 165 10.71 26.48 9.35
C HIS A 165 9.30 26.53 8.74
N VAL A 166 8.38 25.73 9.32
CA VAL A 166 6.98 25.62 8.91
C VAL A 166 6.26 26.96 8.99
N GLY A 167 5.45 27.27 7.98
CA GLY A 167 4.65 28.51 7.92
C GLY A 167 5.33 29.68 7.20
N PHE A 168 6.50 29.46 6.61
CA PHE A 168 7.17 30.42 5.74
C PHE A 168 7.39 29.82 4.34
N ASP A 169 7.08 30.59 3.29
CA ASP A 169 7.31 30.17 1.91
C ASP A 169 8.65 30.71 1.40
N ASP A 170 9.63 29.82 1.24
CA ASP A 170 11.01 30.14 0.85
C ASP A 170 11.28 29.65 -0.58
N THR A 171 10.48 30.13 -1.54
CA THR A 171 10.48 29.65 -2.94
C THR A 171 11.80 29.83 -3.69
N ASP A 172 12.68 30.74 -3.25
CA ASP A 172 13.97 31.03 -3.87
C ASP A 172 15.19 30.66 -3.00
N GLY A 173 14.95 30.10 -1.81
CA GLY A 173 15.98 29.65 -0.88
C GLY A 173 16.76 30.77 -0.18
N THR A 174 16.37 32.04 -0.33
CA THR A 174 17.05 33.19 0.32
C THR A 174 16.78 33.30 1.82
N GLY A 175 15.82 32.52 2.31
CA GLY A 175 15.33 32.60 3.66
C GLY A 175 14.43 33.81 3.88
N GLY A 176 13.45 33.64 4.76
CA GLY A 176 12.50 34.69 5.11
C GLY A 176 13.04 35.78 6.03
N PRO A 177 12.14 36.59 6.60
CA PRO A 177 12.47 37.47 7.72
C PRO A 177 13.23 36.67 8.79
N ASN A 178 14.36 37.21 9.25
CA ASN A 178 15.28 36.57 10.20
C ASN A 178 16.05 35.34 9.68
N LYS A 179 16.21 35.18 8.35
CA LYS A 179 17.00 34.09 7.75
C LYS A 179 16.47 32.69 8.10
N LEU A 180 15.15 32.55 8.15
CA LEU A 180 14.47 31.27 8.32
C LEU A 180 14.30 30.59 6.96
N PHE A 181 14.83 29.38 6.79
CA PHE A 181 14.77 28.65 5.53
C PHE A 181 13.68 27.57 5.55
N ASN A 182 13.03 27.37 4.41
CA ASN A 182 12.03 26.31 4.28
C ASN A 182 12.17 25.54 2.96
N SER A 183 12.76 24.34 3.04
CA SER A 183 12.81 23.39 1.94
C SER A 183 12.89 21.96 2.49
N SER A 184 12.34 21.00 1.75
CA SER A 184 12.34 19.61 2.18
C SER A 184 12.21 18.62 1.03
N VAL A 185 12.54 17.37 1.33
CA VAL A 185 12.30 16.24 0.43
C VAL A 185 11.43 15.22 1.15
N LEU A 186 10.32 14.83 0.53
CA LEU A 186 9.48 13.72 0.98
C LEU A 186 10.05 12.41 0.44
N LEU A 187 10.57 11.57 1.33
CA LEU A 187 10.99 10.22 1.00
C LEU A 187 9.77 9.30 1.03
N GLN A 188 9.53 8.59 -0.07
CA GLN A 188 8.44 7.62 -0.22
C GLN A 188 9.04 6.23 -0.49
N PRO A 189 9.23 5.41 0.56
CA PRO A 189 9.74 4.07 0.38
C PRO A 189 8.73 3.18 -0.36
N ALA A 190 9.23 2.35 -1.28
CA ALA A 190 8.45 1.36 -2.00
C ALA A 190 8.95 -0.05 -1.69
N THR A 191 8.04 -0.98 -1.47
CA THR A 191 8.38 -2.40 -1.31
C THR A 191 8.39 -3.09 -2.65
N PHE A 192 9.50 -3.76 -2.97
CA PHE A 192 9.57 -4.58 -4.17
C PHE A 192 8.60 -5.76 -4.05
N PRO A 193 7.70 -5.99 -5.03
CA PRO A 193 6.67 -7.01 -4.90
C PRO A 193 7.23 -8.43 -5.05
N VAL A 194 6.50 -9.41 -4.55
CA VAL A 194 6.78 -10.81 -4.83
C VAL A 194 6.34 -11.13 -6.26
N LEU A 195 7.31 -11.42 -7.13
CA LEU A 195 7.04 -11.75 -8.53
C LEU A 195 6.64 -13.23 -8.70
N PRO A 196 5.73 -13.56 -9.63
CA PRO A 196 5.44 -14.95 -9.97
C PRO A 196 6.63 -15.60 -10.70
N ALA A 197 6.68 -16.93 -10.72
CA ALA A 197 7.77 -17.69 -11.34
C ALA A 197 8.02 -17.31 -12.80
N SER A 198 6.95 -16.96 -13.54
CA SER A 198 7.01 -16.51 -14.94
C SER A 198 7.85 -15.27 -15.17
N GLU A 199 8.08 -14.43 -14.15
CA GLU A 199 8.94 -13.25 -14.29
C GLU A 199 10.43 -13.57 -14.15
N TYR A 200 10.78 -14.82 -13.82
CA TYR A 200 12.17 -15.21 -13.54
C TYR A 200 12.87 -15.96 -14.68
N GLY A 201 12.17 -16.25 -15.79
CA GLY A 201 12.74 -17.05 -16.86
C GLY A 201 11.72 -17.44 -17.90
N GLU A 202 12.20 -18.13 -18.93
CA GLU A 202 11.33 -18.75 -19.93
C GLU A 202 11.03 -20.19 -19.52
N PHE A 203 9.75 -20.57 -19.60
CA PHE A 203 9.28 -21.89 -19.20
C PHE A 203 8.65 -22.62 -20.37
N ALA A 204 8.89 -23.92 -20.46
CA ALA A 204 8.11 -24.81 -21.28
C ALA A 204 6.70 -25.01 -20.67
N SER A 205 5.79 -25.57 -21.47
CA SER A 205 4.40 -25.83 -21.07
C SER A 205 4.26 -26.80 -19.88
N ASP A 206 5.30 -27.59 -19.59
CA ASP A 206 5.36 -28.51 -18.45
C ASP A 206 5.95 -27.88 -17.16
N GLY A 207 6.18 -26.56 -17.18
CA GLY A 207 6.74 -25.79 -16.07
C GLY A 207 8.25 -25.95 -15.87
N THR A 208 8.96 -26.61 -16.80
CA THR A 208 10.42 -26.65 -16.79
C THR A 208 11.02 -25.40 -17.40
N LEU A 209 12.21 -24.99 -16.95
CA LEU A 209 12.97 -23.91 -17.58
C LEU A 209 13.32 -24.32 -19.01
N LEU A 210 13.14 -23.39 -19.95
CA LEU A 210 13.44 -23.63 -21.36
C LEU A 210 14.95 -23.84 -21.54
N PRO A 211 15.39 -24.98 -22.09
CA PRO A 211 16.81 -25.28 -22.23
C PRO A 211 17.34 -24.86 -23.61
N PHE A 212 18.54 -24.30 -23.66
CA PHE A 212 19.26 -23.91 -24.87
C PHE A 212 20.45 -24.85 -25.08
N ASP A 213 20.54 -25.52 -26.24
CA ASP A 213 21.68 -26.37 -26.56
C ASP A 213 22.95 -25.53 -26.71
N VAL A 214 24.03 -25.91 -26.02
CA VAL A 214 25.33 -25.23 -26.09
C VAL A 214 26.48 -26.23 -26.21
N GLY A 215 27.60 -25.75 -26.75
CA GLY A 215 28.82 -26.55 -26.88
C GLY A 215 28.77 -27.63 -27.96
N ASN A 216 29.78 -28.51 -27.96
CA ASN A 216 29.85 -29.66 -28.86
C ASN A 216 29.19 -30.92 -28.26
N ARG A 217 28.76 -31.83 -29.14
CA ARG A 217 28.20 -33.15 -28.80
C ARG A 217 29.14 -34.31 -29.16
N GLU A 218 30.42 -34.03 -29.33
CA GLU A 218 31.41 -35.04 -29.78
C GLU A 218 31.78 -36.04 -28.68
N ASN A 219 31.40 -35.76 -27.43
CA ASN A 219 31.58 -36.65 -26.29
C ASN A 219 30.27 -37.38 -25.95
N PHE A 220 30.33 -38.40 -25.09
CA PHE A 220 29.13 -39.04 -24.53
C PHE A 220 28.33 -38.13 -23.58
N TYR A 221 28.83 -36.91 -23.37
CA TYR A 221 28.21 -35.84 -22.63
C TYR A 221 28.08 -34.58 -23.50
N TRP A 222 27.05 -33.80 -23.23
CA TRP A 222 26.74 -32.52 -23.86
C TRP A 222 26.20 -31.54 -22.82
N ALA A 223 25.93 -30.30 -23.21
CA ALA A 223 25.43 -29.30 -22.28
C ALA A 223 24.19 -28.55 -22.80
N LYS A 224 23.41 -28.04 -21.85
CA LYS A 224 22.34 -27.08 -22.11
C LYS A 224 22.39 -25.95 -21.09
N GLU A 225 22.05 -24.74 -21.50
CA GLU A 225 21.93 -23.56 -20.65
C GLU A 225 20.48 -23.19 -20.40
N HIS A 226 20.21 -22.66 -19.20
CA HIS A 226 18.92 -22.11 -18.81
C HIS A 226 19.16 -20.68 -18.33
N HIS A 227 18.29 -19.78 -18.77
CA HIS A 227 18.43 -18.35 -18.53
C HIS A 227 17.45 -17.89 -17.46
N ILE A 228 17.97 -17.47 -16.32
CA ILE A 228 17.19 -16.90 -15.23
C ILE A 228 17.35 -15.39 -15.29
N HIS A 229 16.26 -14.64 -15.43
CA HIS A 229 16.26 -13.18 -15.42
C HIS A 229 15.31 -12.67 -14.34
N VAL A 230 15.17 -11.36 -14.19
CA VAL A 230 14.11 -10.77 -13.37
C VAL A 230 13.38 -9.77 -14.23
N ARG A 231 12.09 -9.97 -14.43
CA ARG A 231 11.22 -9.03 -15.13
C ARG A 231 10.31 -8.31 -14.13
N PHE A 232 10.25 -7.00 -14.24
CA PHE A 232 9.41 -6.17 -13.39
C PHE A 232 8.83 -5.03 -14.23
N ASN A 233 7.51 -4.84 -14.16
CA ASN A 233 6.77 -3.90 -15.00
C ASN A 233 7.09 -4.05 -16.51
N GLY A 234 7.21 -5.30 -16.97
CA GLY A 234 7.54 -5.61 -18.36
C GLY A 234 9.01 -5.39 -18.76
N ARG A 235 9.84 -4.79 -17.89
CA ARG A 235 11.27 -4.52 -18.14
C ARG A 235 12.15 -5.64 -17.56
N LEU A 236 13.22 -5.99 -18.26
CA LEU A 236 14.26 -6.87 -17.73
C LEU A 236 15.19 -6.05 -16.84
N LEU A 237 15.33 -6.46 -15.58
CA LEU A 237 16.22 -5.80 -14.64
C LEU A 237 17.66 -6.30 -14.84
N PRO A 238 18.66 -5.40 -14.87
CA PRO A 238 20.05 -5.79 -14.73
C PRO A 238 20.28 -6.49 -13.39
N LEU A 239 21.09 -7.54 -13.41
CA LEU A 239 21.40 -8.35 -12.25
C LEU A 239 22.83 -8.06 -11.81
N LYS A 240 23.01 -7.96 -10.49
CA LYS A 240 24.29 -7.65 -9.89
C LYS A 240 25.03 -8.89 -9.42
N SER A 241 24.32 -9.84 -8.82
CA SER A 241 24.93 -11.07 -8.33
C SER A 241 23.95 -12.21 -8.15
N VAL A 242 24.50 -13.42 -8.06
CA VAL A 242 23.79 -14.64 -7.64
C VAL A 242 24.64 -15.46 -6.67
N SER A 243 24.02 -16.08 -5.67
CA SER A 243 24.70 -16.99 -4.77
C SER A 243 23.73 -17.95 -4.06
N ALA A 244 24.27 -18.85 -3.26
CA ALA A 244 23.50 -19.77 -2.40
C ALA A 244 23.06 -19.15 -1.07
N THR A 245 23.49 -17.92 -0.73
CA THR A 245 23.17 -17.26 0.55
C THR A 245 22.83 -15.78 0.36
N PRO A 246 21.96 -15.18 1.20
CA PRO A 246 21.54 -13.78 1.03
C PRO A 246 22.65 -12.73 1.06
N THR A 247 23.79 -13.04 1.69
CA THR A 247 24.85 -12.08 2.05
C THR A 247 26.26 -12.49 1.59
N GLY A 248 26.41 -13.57 0.81
CA GLY A 248 27.73 -14.09 0.46
C GLY A 248 27.88 -14.48 -1.00
N SER A 249 29.11 -14.84 -1.39
CA SER A 249 29.48 -15.41 -2.70
C SER A 249 29.45 -16.94 -2.70
N ALA A 250 28.63 -17.55 -1.83
CA ALA A 250 28.58 -19.00 -1.72
C ALA A 250 28.06 -19.62 -3.04
N GLY A 251 28.78 -20.58 -3.60
CA GLY A 251 28.33 -21.27 -4.81
C GLY A 251 27.17 -22.24 -4.55
N PHE A 252 26.39 -22.50 -5.59
CA PHE A 252 25.33 -23.52 -5.59
C PHE A 252 25.53 -24.51 -6.74
N ALA A 253 25.00 -25.72 -6.56
CA ALA A 253 24.94 -26.73 -7.60
C ALA A 253 23.85 -27.74 -7.26
N VAL A 254 23.29 -28.32 -8.32
CA VAL A 254 22.44 -29.50 -8.30
C VAL A 254 23.04 -30.55 -9.24
N TYR A 255 22.91 -31.82 -8.87
CA TYR A 255 23.27 -32.94 -9.73
C TYR A 255 22.39 -34.13 -9.41
N LYS A 256 22.01 -34.88 -10.45
CA LYS A 256 21.05 -35.98 -10.35
C LYS A 256 21.41 -37.12 -11.28
N GLN A 257 21.23 -38.35 -10.82
CA GLN A 257 21.19 -39.53 -11.67
C GLN A 257 19.77 -39.70 -12.24
N GLY A 258 19.69 -39.91 -13.55
CA GLY A 258 18.44 -40.15 -14.29
C GLY A 258 18.04 -41.62 -14.28
N SER A 259 16.88 -41.90 -14.86
CA SER A 259 16.44 -43.27 -15.11
C SER A 259 17.30 -43.92 -16.20
N PHE A 260 17.36 -45.25 -16.20
CA PHE A 260 18.04 -46.01 -17.24
C PHE A 260 17.48 -45.76 -18.64
N PHE A 261 16.19 -45.42 -18.72
CA PHE A 261 15.45 -45.14 -19.97
C PHE A 261 15.41 -43.67 -20.37
N ASP A 262 16.02 -42.77 -19.57
CA ASP A 262 16.09 -41.36 -19.92
C ASP A 262 17.20 -41.11 -20.95
N ASP A 263 16.98 -40.16 -21.87
CA ASP A 263 17.99 -39.74 -22.85
C ASP A 263 19.26 -39.21 -22.17
N ALA A 264 19.08 -38.53 -21.02
CA ALA A 264 20.16 -38.12 -20.13
C ALA A 264 20.10 -38.95 -18.84
N LYS A 265 21.11 -39.79 -18.65
CA LYS A 265 21.25 -40.66 -17.46
C LYS A 265 21.80 -39.95 -16.24
N TRP A 266 22.28 -38.73 -16.40
CA TRP A 266 22.72 -37.86 -15.31
C TRP A 266 22.83 -36.41 -15.80
N GLY A 267 22.83 -35.48 -14.84
CA GLY A 267 23.05 -34.05 -15.08
C GLY A 267 23.79 -33.41 -13.91
N ILE A 268 24.70 -32.47 -14.19
CA ILE A 268 25.47 -31.70 -13.20
C ILE A 268 25.37 -30.22 -13.59
N SER A 269 24.91 -29.39 -12.67
CA SER A 269 24.77 -27.95 -12.94
C SER A 269 26.09 -27.19 -12.76
N TYR A 270 26.33 -26.22 -13.64
CA TYR A 270 27.22 -25.10 -13.41
C TYR A 270 26.43 -23.79 -13.44
N TYR A 271 26.98 -22.71 -12.89
CA TYR A 271 26.39 -21.39 -12.99
C TYR A 271 27.47 -20.33 -13.21
N GLY A 272 27.08 -19.18 -13.76
CA GLY A 272 27.92 -17.98 -13.85
C GLY A 272 27.23 -16.78 -13.19
N GLN A 273 28.03 -15.84 -12.67
CA GLN A 273 27.53 -14.51 -12.30
C GLN A 273 26.94 -13.80 -13.52
N PRO A 274 26.07 -12.78 -13.33
CA PRO A 274 25.64 -11.93 -14.43
C PRO A 274 26.82 -11.43 -15.26
N GLY A 275 26.79 -11.69 -16.57
CA GLY A 275 27.86 -11.35 -17.52
C GLY A 275 29.12 -12.23 -17.50
N ALA A 276 29.24 -13.21 -16.59
CA ALA A 276 30.41 -14.08 -16.53
C ALA A 276 30.44 -15.09 -17.69
N THR A 277 31.62 -15.24 -18.31
CA THR A 277 31.84 -16.19 -19.41
C THR A 277 32.39 -17.54 -18.95
N GLN A 278 32.63 -17.70 -17.65
CA GLN A 278 33.17 -18.91 -17.02
C GLN A 278 32.35 -19.25 -15.77
N PRO A 279 32.24 -20.54 -15.41
CA PRO A 279 31.47 -20.96 -14.26
C PRO A 279 32.22 -20.65 -12.96
N GLU A 280 31.47 -20.31 -11.91
CA GLU A 280 32.02 -20.12 -10.56
C GLU A 280 31.86 -21.39 -9.72
N HIS A 281 32.87 -21.65 -8.88
CA HIS A 281 32.85 -22.73 -7.89
C HIS A 281 32.47 -24.13 -8.46
N PHE A 282 32.86 -24.42 -9.70
CA PHE A 282 32.47 -25.65 -10.42
C PHE A 282 33.61 -26.69 -10.53
N PRO A 283 33.38 -27.96 -10.12
CA PRO A 283 32.19 -28.46 -9.43
C PRO A 283 32.13 -28.01 -7.97
N LEU A 284 30.91 -27.87 -7.46
CA LEU A 284 30.70 -27.54 -6.05
C LEU A 284 30.88 -28.81 -5.19
N PRO A 285 31.67 -28.77 -4.10
CA PRO A 285 31.76 -29.87 -3.15
C PRO A 285 30.38 -30.30 -2.62
N PRO A 286 30.19 -31.59 -2.28
CA PRO A 286 31.20 -32.64 -2.21
C PRO A 286 31.55 -33.31 -3.55
N LEU A 287 30.88 -32.96 -4.66
CA LEU A 287 31.17 -33.54 -5.97
C LEU A 287 32.56 -33.11 -6.44
N ASN A 288 33.37 -34.08 -6.87
CA ASN A 288 34.72 -33.83 -7.38
C ASN A 288 34.91 -34.41 -8.79
N LYS A 289 34.51 -35.67 -8.99
CA LYS A 289 34.74 -36.39 -10.24
C LYS A 289 33.57 -37.32 -10.57
N VAL A 290 33.46 -37.65 -11.85
CA VAL A 290 32.46 -38.55 -12.42
C VAL A 290 33.20 -39.77 -12.94
N GLU A 291 32.78 -40.96 -12.52
CA GLU A 291 33.37 -42.21 -12.98
C GLU A 291 32.37 -42.96 -13.84
N GLN A 292 32.74 -43.20 -15.10
CA GLN A 292 31.96 -44.05 -16.00
C GLN A 292 32.10 -45.51 -15.59
N TYR A 293 30.98 -46.22 -15.47
CA TYR A 293 30.99 -47.66 -15.23
C TYR A 293 30.08 -48.38 -16.21
N PHE A 294 30.49 -49.58 -16.60
CA PHE A 294 29.68 -50.48 -17.41
C PHE A 294 28.92 -51.39 -16.45
N ALA A 295 27.59 -51.31 -16.42
CA ALA A 295 26.78 -52.30 -15.73
C ALA A 295 27.07 -53.66 -16.40
N SER A 296 27.77 -54.54 -15.71
CA SER A 296 28.01 -55.90 -16.18
C SER A 296 26.68 -56.62 -16.27
N ALA A 297 26.34 -57.15 -17.45
CA ALA A 297 25.31 -58.16 -17.59
C ALA A 297 25.54 -59.29 -16.56
N PRO A 298 24.49 -59.92 -16.02
CA PRO A 298 24.67 -61.05 -15.11
C PRO A 298 25.54 -62.11 -15.78
N ALA A 299 26.53 -62.58 -15.03
CA ALA A 299 27.67 -63.35 -15.47
C ALA A 299 27.32 -64.45 -16.50
N ARG A 300 27.85 -64.31 -17.72
CA ARG A 300 28.25 -65.46 -18.52
C ARG A 300 29.73 -65.71 -18.22
N GLU A 301 30.01 -66.97 -17.90
CA GLU A 301 31.21 -67.45 -17.23
C GLU A 301 32.54 -66.99 -17.85
N ALA A 302 33.45 -66.67 -16.93
CA ALA A 302 34.88 -66.95 -16.95
C ALA A 302 35.65 -66.79 -18.28
N SER A 303 36.22 -65.61 -18.48
CA SER A 303 37.57 -65.49 -19.06
C SER A 303 38.23 -64.16 -18.69
N ALA A 304 39.32 -64.25 -17.91
CA ALA A 304 40.37 -63.25 -17.61
C ALA A 304 39.97 -61.88 -17.01
N PRO A 305 40.60 -61.45 -15.88
CA PRO A 305 40.41 -60.12 -15.33
C PRO A 305 41.23 -59.11 -16.14
N SER A 306 40.73 -58.70 -17.32
CA SER A 306 41.17 -57.43 -17.87
C SER A 306 40.73 -56.36 -16.88
N LYS A 307 41.65 -55.67 -16.21
CA LYS A 307 41.38 -54.46 -15.43
C LYS A 307 40.66 -53.48 -16.35
N ARG A 308 39.33 -53.50 -16.39
CA ARG A 308 38.55 -52.50 -17.12
C ARG A 308 38.81 -51.18 -16.41
N GLN A 309 39.64 -50.37 -17.04
CA GLN A 309 40.01 -49.06 -16.53
C GLN A 309 38.76 -48.19 -16.63
N ASN A 310 38.14 -47.88 -15.49
CA ASN A 310 37.02 -46.95 -15.47
C ASN A 310 37.54 -45.57 -15.89
N ASN A 311 36.87 -44.94 -16.84
CA ASN A 311 37.21 -43.60 -17.26
C ASN A 311 36.73 -42.61 -16.19
N ILE A 312 37.65 -41.77 -15.72
CA ILE A 312 37.39 -40.72 -14.73
C ILE A 312 37.35 -39.39 -15.47
N TYR A 313 36.31 -38.60 -15.20
CA TYR A 313 36.11 -37.28 -15.77
C TYR A 313 35.94 -36.25 -14.65
N PHE A 314 36.57 -35.08 -14.82
CA PHE A 314 36.39 -33.95 -13.91
C PHE A 314 35.39 -32.97 -14.52
N PRO A 315 34.32 -32.56 -13.78
CA PRO A 315 33.29 -31.70 -14.33
C PRO A 315 33.83 -30.41 -14.99
N LEU A 316 34.85 -29.78 -14.40
CA LEU A 316 35.47 -28.58 -14.97
C LEU A 316 36.15 -28.86 -16.32
N ASP A 317 36.80 -30.01 -16.50
CA ASP A 317 37.40 -30.40 -17.77
C ASP A 317 36.33 -30.74 -18.81
N MET A 318 35.22 -31.37 -18.37
CA MET A 318 34.06 -31.61 -19.21
C MET A 318 33.45 -30.29 -19.70
N PHE A 319 33.33 -29.28 -18.82
CA PHE A 319 32.90 -27.93 -19.21
C PHE A 319 33.83 -27.35 -20.26
N LYS A 320 35.15 -27.33 -20.01
CA LYS A 320 36.14 -26.77 -20.94
C LYS A 320 36.12 -27.44 -22.32
N ARG A 321 35.87 -28.75 -22.38
CA ARG A 321 35.85 -29.53 -23.63
C ARG A 321 34.53 -29.46 -24.38
N CYS A 322 33.41 -29.41 -23.66
CA CYS A 322 32.07 -29.39 -24.27
C CYS A 322 31.63 -27.96 -24.56
N VAL A 323 31.67 -27.08 -23.56
CA VAL A 323 31.09 -25.73 -23.60
C VAL A 323 32.17 -24.67 -23.84
N GLY A 324 33.28 -24.73 -23.09
CA GLY A 324 34.41 -23.80 -23.18
C GLY A 324 34.14 -22.42 -22.58
N ARG A 325 32.98 -21.82 -22.87
CA ARG A 325 32.52 -20.53 -22.35
C ARG A 325 31.00 -20.53 -22.19
N ILE A 326 30.49 -19.80 -21.19
CA ILE A 326 29.05 -19.60 -21.01
C ILE A 326 28.52 -18.77 -22.19
N GLU A 327 27.67 -19.35 -23.03
CA GLU A 327 27.18 -18.71 -24.26
C GLU A 327 26.07 -17.69 -23.97
N GLY A 328 25.22 -17.97 -22.97
CA GLY A 328 24.14 -17.09 -22.52
C GLY A 328 24.57 -15.89 -21.65
N ALA A 329 25.87 -15.60 -21.54
CA ALA A 329 26.38 -14.58 -20.61
C ALA A 329 25.82 -13.17 -20.93
N ALA A 330 25.10 -12.56 -19.99
CA ALA A 330 24.64 -11.17 -20.07
C ALA A 330 24.43 -10.59 -18.66
N SER A 331 24.51 -9.26 -18.50
CA SER A 331 24.28 -8.59 -17.21
C SER A 331 22.84 -8.71 -16.71
N THR A 332 21.88 -8.98 -17.58
CA THR A 332 20.44 -9.08 -17.24
C THR A 332 19.98 -10.50 -16.91
N ARG A 333 20.90 -11.48 -16.86
CA ARG A 333 20.54 -12.86 -16.57
C ARG A 333 21.63 -13.61 -15.83
N VAL A 334 21.21 -14.55 -15.00
CA VAL A 334 22.02 -15.63 -14.45
C VAL A 334 21.90 -16.83 -15.40
N VAL A 335 23.03 -17.44 -15.74
CA VAL A 335 23.05 -18.66 -16.52
C VAL A 335 23.24 -19.85 -15.61
N VAL A 336 22.32 -20.82 -15.69
CA VAL A 336 22.45 -22.14 -15.07
C VAL A 336 22.54 -23.18 -16.18
N GLY A 337 23.74 -23.73 -16.37
CA GLY A 337 23.96 -24.78 -17.34
C GLY A 337 23.92 -26.17 -16.71
N LEU A 338 23.60 -27.18 -17.52
CA LEU A 338 23.65 -28.60 -17.16
C LEU A 338 24.60 -29.31 -18.12
N ILE A 339 25.67 -29.91 -17.60
CA ILE A 339 26.41 -30.95 -18.32
C ILE A 339 25.69 -32.27 -18.06
N MET A 340 25.36 -32.99 -19.12
CA MET A 340 24.56 -34.22 -19.08
C MET A 340 25.22 -35.30 -19.93
N GLY A 341 24.94 -36.57 -19.64
CA GLY A 341 25.44 -37.68 -20.47
C GLY A 341 24.49 -38.86 -20.54
N ASN A 342 24.69 -39.71 -21.54
CA ASN A 342 23.85 -40.87 -21.83
C ASN A 342 24.44 -42.21 -21.34
N LEU A 343 25.64 -42.19 -20.75
CA LEU A 343 26.28 -43.35 -20.14
C LEU A 343 26.10 -43.33 -18.62
N SER A 344 26.04 -44.50 -18.00
CA SER A 344 25.90 -44.64 -16.55
C SER A 344 27.20 -44.23 -15.84
N VAL A 345 27.06 -43.41 -14.79
CA VAL A 345 28.19 -42.87 -14.04
C VAL A 345 27.95 -42.89 -12.53
N ARG A 346 29.03 -42.87 -11.74
CA ARG A 346 29.00 -42.60 -10.31
C ARG A 346 29.53 -41.19 -10.04
N PHE A 347 28.83 -40.45 -9.20
CA PHE A 347 29.32 -39.19 -8.65
C PHE A 347 30.22 -39.49 -7.46
N LEU A 348 31.46 -39.00 -7.49
CA LEU A 348 32.46 -39.28 -6.46
C LEU A 348 33.00 -38.00 -5.83
N ASN A 349 33.29 -38.06 -4.54
CA ASN A 349 34.00 -37.00 -3.82
C ASN A 349 35.53 -37.09 -4.05
N ALA A 350 36.28 -36.18 -3.44
CA ALA A 350 37.74 -36.13 -3.55
C ALA A 350 38.42 -37.44 -3.09
N SER A 351 37.84 -38.10 -2.09
CA SER A 351 38.30 -39.39 -1.55
C SER A 351 37.86 -40.60 -2.38
N GLY A 352 37.10 -40.40 -3.47
CA GLY A 352 36.59 -41.47 -4.33
C GLY A 352 35.35 -42.20 -3.80
N GLN A 353 34.70 -41.68 -2.76
CA GLN A 353 33.45 -42.23 -2.25
C GLN A 353 32.26 -41.68 -3.04
N GLN A 354 31.20 -42.49 -3.17
CA GLN A 354 29.98 -42.08 -3.85
C GLN A 354 29.28 -40.92 -3.13
N VAL A 355 28.77 -39.98 -3.91
CA VAL A 355 28.04 -38.80 -3.44
C VAL A 355 26.56 -38.97 -3.80
N PRO A 356 25.62 -38.73 -2.86
CA PRO A 356 24.19 -38.79 -3.16
C PRO A 356 23.76 -37.63 -4.05
N ASP A 357 22.67 -37.81 -4.79
CA ASP A 357 22.09 -36.74 -5.60
C ASP A 357 21.77 -35.49 -4.78
N LYS A 358 22.06 -34.33 -5.36
CA LYS A 358 21.65 -33.02 -4.84
C LYS A 358 20.63 -32.44 -5.79
N THR A 359 19.36 -32.70 -5.54
CA THR A 359 18.28 -32.40 -6.51
C THR A 359 17.70 -31.00 -6.41
N ASN A 360 18.13 -30.21 -5.43
CA ASN A 360 17.64 -28.85 -5.19
C ASN A 360 18.74 -27.91 -4.68
N ALA A 361 18.54 -26.62 -4.93
CA ALA A 361 19.32 -25.52 -4.38
C ALA A 361 18.44 -24.27 -4.26
N VAL A 362 18.80 -23.38 -3.33
CA VAL A 362 18.24 -22.03 -3.26
C VAL A 362 19.23 -21.07 -3.92
N LEU A 363 18.73 -20.18 -4.76
CA LEU A 363 19.47 -19.10 -5.36
C LEU A 363 18.98 -17.79 -4.77
N HIS A 364 19.92 -16.95 -4.38
CA HIS A 364 19.70 -15.57 -4.00
C HIS A 364 20.26 -14.70 -5.12
N ILE A 365 19.37 -14.06 -5.87
CA ILE A 365 19.72 -13.10 -6.92
C ILE A 365 19.55 -11.70 -6.34
N VAL A 366 20.50 -10.81 -6.62
CA VAL A 366 20.37 -9.39 -6.31
C VAL A 366 20.38 -8.61 -7.61
N ASP A 367 19.35 -7.79 -7.83
CA ASP A 367 19.29 -6.88 -8.98
C ASP A 367 20.20 -5.65 -8.78
N GLU A 368 20.42 -4.86 -9.84
CA GLU A 368 21.25 -3.65 -9.78
C GLU A 368 20.65 -2.54 -8.88
N TYR A 369 19.35 -2.62 -8.59
CA TYR A 369 18.62 -1.74 -7.68
C TYR A 369 18.68 -2.21 -6.22
N GLY A 370 19.31 -3.35 -5.94
CA GLY A 370 19.52 -3.91 -4.60
C GLY A 370 18.40 -4.82 -4.10
N ASN A 371 17.36 -5.07 -4.89
CA ASN A 371 16.29 -5.98 -4.50
C ASN A 371 16.79 -7.43 -4.49
N ALA A 372 16.40 -8.17 -3.46
CA ALA A 372 16.80 -9.56 -3.28
C ALA A 372 15.68 -10.50 -3.70
N HIS A 373 16.02 -11.50 -4.52
CA HIS A 373 15.11 -12.53 -4.99
C HIS A 373 15.61 -13.88 -4.50
N ALA A 374 14.75 -14.63 -3.82
CA ALA A 374 15.05 -15.99 -3.40
C ALA A 374 14.27 -16.96 -4.29
N LEU A 375 14.98 -17.88 -4.94
CA LEU A 375 14.41 -18.84 -5.89
C LEU A 375 14.83 -20.25 -5.48
N SER A 376 13.95 -21.23 -5.69
CA SER A 376 14.28 -22.64 -5.55
C SER A 376 14.47 -23.26 -6.93
N LEU A 377 15.70 -23.71 -7.20
CA LEU A 377 16.05 -24.51 -8.37
C LEU A 377 15.96 -25.98 -8.01
N THR A 378 15.22 -26.74 -8.80
CA THR A 378 15.04 -28.18 -8.60
C THR A 378 15.16 -28.93 -9.91
N PHE A 379 15.56 -30.20 -9.86
CA PHE A 379 15.37 -31.07 -11.02
C PHE A 379 13.90 -31.41 -11.21
N GLY A 380 13.49 -31.51 -12.48
CA GLY A 380 12.23 -32.14 -12.86
C GLY A 380 12.28 -33.66 -12.69
N THR A 381 11.36 -34.34 -13.38
CA THR A 381 11.31 -35.80 -13.38
C THR A 381 12.60 -36.42 -13.94
N ARG A 382 13.19 -35.78 -14.97
CA ARG A 382 14.39 -36.25 -15.67
C ARG A 382 15.63 -35.44 -15.30
N ALA A 383 16.82 -36.02 -15.53
CA ALA A 383 18.10 -35.38 -15.24
C ALA A 383 18.50 -34.26 -16.22
N ASN A 384 17.65 -33.96 -17.21
CA ASN A 384 17.81 -32.88 -18.18
C ASN A 384 16.78 -31.76 -18.04
N GLN A 385 16.00 -31.75 -16.95
CA GLN A 385 14.94 -30.78 -16.71
C GLN A 385 15.23 -30.01 -15.44
N LEU A 386 15.21 -28.68 -15.51
CA LEU A 386 15.24 -27.81 -14.33
C LEU A 386 13.89 -27.14 -14.16
N ARG A 387 13.53 -26.87 -12.91
CA ARG A 387 12.34 -26.13 -12.50
C ARG A 387 12.74 -25.02 -11.54
N LEU A 388 12.03 -23.91 -11.64
CA LEU A 388 12.22 -22.74 -10.80
C LEU A 388 10.90 -22.44 -10.09
N SER A 389 11.00 -22.04 -8.83
CA SER A 389 9.87 -21.50 -8.08
C SER A 389 10.37 -20.38 -7.18
N ALA A 390 9.52 -19.39 -6.88
CA ALA A 390 9.84 -18.41 -5.85
C ALA A 390 10.05 -19.16 -4.53
N ALA A 391 11.24 -19.05 -3.96
CA ALA A 391 11.47 -19.61 -2.63
C ALA A 391 10.62 -18.80 -1.65
N ARG A 392 9.97 -19.48 -0.69
CA ARG A 392 9.34 -18.78 0.43
C ARG A 392 10.42 -17.86 1.04
N ALA A 393 10.15 -16.56 1.09
CA ALA A 393 11.10 -15.60 1.61
C ALA A 393 11.55 -16.05 3.01
N HIS A 394 12.78 -16.52 3.11
CA HIS A 394 13.44 -16.67 4.39
C HIS A 394 13.82 -15.26 4.83
N THR A 395 13.01 -14.66 5.68
CA THR A 395 13.44 -13.53 6.51
C THR A 395 14.62 -14.03 7.35
N ASN A 396 15.70 -13.24 7.38
CA ASN A 396 17.04 -13.59 7.87
C ASN A 396 17.17 -13.99 9.36
N ASP A 397 16.11 -14.35 10.07
CA ASP A 397 16.13 -14.43 11.54
C ASP A 397 16.17 -15.82 12.19
N GLU A 398 16.13 -16.96 11.49
CA GLU A 398 16.10 -18.25 12.20
C GLU A 398 17.02 -19.35 11.63
N ILE A 399 18.15 -19.56 12.30
CA ILE A 399 18.87 -20.84 12.34
C ILE A 399 18.08 -21.79 13.26
N GLY A 400 17.38 -22.76 12.68
CA GLY A 400 16.69 -23.81 13.45
C GLY A 400 15.65 -24.58 12.64
N SER A 401 16.07 -25.54 11.83
CA SER A 401 15.18 -26.52 11.17
C SER A 401 14.62 -27.57 12.17
N PRO A 402 13.59 -28.39 11.83
CA PRO A 402 12.67 -28.33 10.68
C PRO A 402 11.20 -28.77 11.01
N ILE A 403 10.37 -28.83 9.95
CA ILE A 403 9.10 -29.59 9.83
C ILE A 403 7.85 -28.86 10.35
N SER A 404 7.00 -28.38 9.44
CA SER A 404 5.56 -28.26 9.73
C SER A 404 5.06 -29.68 10.04
N PRO A 405 4.64 -29.99 11.28
CA PRO A 405 4.08 -31.29 11.58
C PRO A 405 2.82 -31.46 10.73
N LYS A 406 2.67 -32.63 10.10
CA LYS A 406 1.34 -33.08 9.69
C LYS A 406 0.45 -33.05 10.95
N PRO A 407 -0.78 -32.52 10.86
CA PRO A 407 -1.69 -32.46 12.00
C PRO A 407 -1.89 -33.86 12.57
N ARG A 408 -1.90 -33.97 13.91
CA ARG A 408 -2.24 -35.23 14.58
C ARG A 408 -3.74 -35.42 14.48
N VAL A 409 -4.18 -36.68 14.53
CA VAL A 409 -5.60 -37.00 14.70
C VAL A 409 -6.06 -36.38 16.03
N GLY A 410 -7.08 -35.52 15.99
CA GLY A 410 -7.60 -34.71 17.08
C GLY A 410 -7.32 -33.20 16.96
N ASP A 411 -6.47 -32.76 16.02
CA ASP A 411 -6.05 -31.37 15.92
C ASP A 411 -7.03 -30.55 15.04
N TRP A 412 -7.58 -29.49 15.62
CA TRP A 412 -8.25 -28.42 14.89
C TRP A 412 -7.22 -27.50 14.24
N PHE A 413 -7.37 -27.15 12.97
CA PHE A 413 -6.49 -26.18 12.32
C PHE A 413 -7.16 -25.50 11.13
N LEU A 414 -6.63 -24.33 10.73
CA LEU A 414 -7.06 -23.68 9.49
C LEU A 414 -6.17 -24.15 8.35
N GLN A 415 -6.77 -24.70 7.30
CA GLN A 415 -6.06 -24.98 6.03
C GLN A 415 -5.80 -23.70 5.24
N ARG A 416 -6.78 -22.79 5.28
CA ARG A 416 -6.78 -21.59 4.46
C ARG A 416 -7.54 -20.47 5.13
N MET A 417 -7.04 -19.27 4.91
CA MET A 417 -7.69 -18.02 5.26
C MET A 417 -7.58 -17.11 4.04
N ASN A 418 -8.55 -16.24 3.83
CA ASN A 418 -8.49 -15.17 2.84
C ASN A 418 -9.46 -14.06 3.25
N ALA A 419 -9.22 -12.84 2.81
CA ALA A 419 -10.18 -11.76 2.98
C ALA A 419 -10.31 -10.98 1.67
N SER A 420 -11.47 -10.38 1.48
CA SER A 420 -11.80 -9.51 0.35
C SER A 420 -12.59 -8.31 0.87
N ILE A 421 -12.54 -7.21 0.12
CA ILE A 421 -13.30 -6.02 0.46
C ILE A 421 -14.11 -5.57 -0.76
N GLU A 422 -15.40 -5.35 -0.55
CA GLU A 422 -16.31 -4.93 -1.62
C GLU A 422 -16.20 -3.43 -1.91
N GLN A 423 -15.78 -2.64 -0.93
CA GLN A 423 -15.62 -1.19 -1.07
C GLN A 423 -14.28 -0.73 -0.49
N THR A 424 -13.37 -0.27 -1.35
CA THR A 424 -12.04 0.23 -0.95
C THR A 424 -12.07 1.67 -0.42
N ARG A 425 -13.23 2.35 -0.48
CA ARG A 425 -13.40 3.74 -0.05
C ARG A 425 -14.65 3.92 0.80
N LEU A 426 -14.57 4.83 1.77
CA LEU A 426 -15.71 5.31 2.57
C LEU A 426 -15.51 6.73 3.07
N TYR A 427 -16.60 7.43 3.36
CA TYR A 427 -16.60 8.68 4.08
C TYR A 427 -16.40 8.45 5.58
N ARG A 428 -15.51 9.24 6.18
CA ARG A 428 -15.18 9.15 7.61
C ARG A 428 -16.23 9.80 8.54
N ASN A 429 -17.51 9.58 8.23
CA ASN A 429 -18.64 10.11 8.99
C ASN A 429 -19.08 9.22 10.16
N GLY A 430 -18.35 8.13 10.43
CA GLY A 430 -18.65 7.15 11.46
C GLY A 430 -19.91 6.32 11.20
N ARG A 431 -20.53 6.42 10.01
CA ARG A 431 -21.79 5.75 9.66
C ARG A 431 -21.67 4.88 8.42
N GLN A 432 -21.03 5.39 7.36
CA GLN A 432 -20.76 4.64 6.15
C GLN A 432 -19.81 3.48 6.45
N GLN A 433 -20.03 2.37 5.76
CA GLN A 433 -19.28 1.15 5.98
C GLN A 433 -18.76 0.57 4.67
N ALA A 434 -17.55 0.02 4.73
CA ALA A 434 -17.06 -0.92 3.73
C ALA A 434 -17.29 -2.36 4.20
N THR A 435 -17.75 -3.22 3.30
CA THR A 435 -18.03 -4.62 3.57
C THR A 435 -16.79 -5.47 3.34
N VAL A 436 -16.41 -6.21 4.38
CA VAL A 436 -15.27 -7.11 4.42
C VAL A 436 -15.79 -8.54 4.48
N ARG A 437 -15.35 -9.38 3.54
CA ARG A 437 -15.69 -10.80 3.52
C ARG A 437 -14.46 -11.63 3.85
N LEU A 438 -14.57 -12.40 4.93
CA LEU A 438 -13.53 -13.32 5.39
C LEU A 438 -13.90 -14.73 4.94
N TYR A 439 -12.96 -15.43 4.32
CA TYR A 439 -13.10 -16.81 3.90
C TYR A 439 -12.15 -17.69 4.70
N VAL A 440 -12.67 -18.78 5.28
CA VAL A 440 -11.91 -19.71 6.12
C VAL A 440 -12.22 -21.16 5.77
N GLU A 441 -11.18 -21.98 5.67
CA GLU A 441 -11.27 -23.45 5.55
C GLU A 441 -10.74 -24.04 6.86
N ALA A 442 -11.64 -24.34 7.79
CA ALA A 442 -11.31 -25.01 9.05
C ALA A 442 -11.40 -26.53 8.86
N GLU A 443 -10.46 -27.26 9.46
CA GLU A 443 -10.42 -28.72 9.43
C GLU A 443 -10.34 -29.27 10.84
N LEU A 444 -11.11 -30.33 11.08
CA LEU A 444 -11.01 -31.19 12.25
C LEU A 444 -10.91 -32.63 11.76
N ASP A 445 -9.88 -33.35 12.18
CA ASP A 445 -9.69 -34.77 11.85
C ASP A 445 -9.67 -35.11 10.35
N GLY A 446 -9.06 -34.28 9.50
CA GLY A 446 -9.07 -34.55 8.05
C GLY A 446 -10.31 -34.05 7.32
N VAL A 447 -11.30 -33.52 8.03
CA VAL A 447 -12.61 -33.15 7.49
C VAL A 447 -12.84 -31.65 7.63
N LEU A 448 -13.24 -31.01 6.53
CA LEU A 448 -13.64 -29.61 6.56
C LEU A 448 -14.87 -29.42 7.46
N VAL A 449 -14.76 -28.51 8.40
CA VAL A 449 -15.82 -28.13 9.34
C VAL A 449 -16.09 -26.64 9.25
N LYS A 450 -17.28 -26.22 9.70
CA LYS A 450 -17.58 -24.80 9.92
C LYS A 450 -16.99 -24.35 11.25
N LEU A 451 -16.71 -23.06 11.38
CA LEU A 451 -16.34 -22.49 12.66
C LEU A 451 -17.46 -22.68 13.68
N THR A 452 -17.10 -22.88 14.95
CA THR A 452 -18.06 -22.85 16.05
C THR A 452 -18.57 -21.42 16.28
N GLU A 453 -19.65 -21.27 17.04
CA GLU A 453 -20.15 -19.93 17.36
C GLU A 453 -19.17 -19.14 18.22
N GLN A 454 -18.46 -19.82 19.11
CA GLN A 454 -17.41 -19.22 19.93
C GLN A 454 -16.24 -18.74 19.07
N GLU A 455 -15.80 -19.53 18.09
CA GLU A 455 -14.77 -19.13 17.13
C GLU A 455 -15.20 -17.92 16.30
N ARG A 456 -16.44 -17.91 15.79
CA ARG A 456 -17.00 -16.75 15.06
C ARG A 456 -17.02 -15.48 15.91
N GLN A 457 -17.35 -15.61 17.21
CA GLN A 457 -17.35 -14.49 18.14
C GLN A 457 -15.94 -14.00 18.49
N ASN A 458 -14.93 -14.86 18.39
CA ASN A 458 -13.54 -14.53 18.65
C ASN A 458 -12.79 -13.92 17.45
N ILE A 459 -13.41 -13.86 16.27
CA ILE A 459 -12.81 -13.18 15.12
C ILE A 459 -12.55 -11.71 15.44
N ARG A 460 -11.35 -11.24 15.10
CA ARG A 460 -10.95 -9.84 15.23
C ARG A 460 -10.38 -9.31 13.92
N LEU A 461 -10.63 -8.05 13.64
CA LEU A 461 -10.03 -7.31 12.53
C LEU A 461 -8.94 -6.41 13.14
N PHE A 462 -7.83 -6.21 12.44
CA PHE A 462 -6.71 -5.40 12.92
C PHE A 462 -5.94 -4.76 11.77
N ASN A 463 -5.09 -3.78 12.08
CA ASN A 463 -4.19 -3.20 11.10
C ASN A 463 -3.07 -4.18 10.77
N TYR A 464 -2.93 -4.57 9.51
CA TYR A 464 -1.97 -5.56 9.01
C TYR A 464 -0.55 -5.38 9.56
N TYR A 465 -0.07 -4.14 9.70
CA TYR A 465 1.28 -3.81 10.18
C TYR A 465 1.37 -3.62 11.71
N GLU A 466 0.25 -3.49 12.39
CA GLU A 466 0.17 -3.18 13.83
C GLU A 466 -0.75 -4.19 14.51
N GLU A 467 -0.25 -5.41 14.73
CA GLU A 467 -1.05 -6.55 15.19
C GLU A 467 -1.71 -6.34 16.55
N ASP A 468 -1.15 -5.48 17.38
CA ASP A 468 -1.70 -5.15 18.70
C ASP A 468 -2.84 -4.12 18.60
N LYS A 469 -3.02 -3.47 17.45
CA LYS A 469 -4.10 -2.52 17.19
C LYS A 469 -5.29 -3.22 16.53
N MET A 470 -6.02 -3.94 17.36
CA MET A 470 -7.32 -4.53 17.01
C MET A 470 -8.36 -3.43 16.80
N LEU A 471 -9.16 -3.56 15.74
CA LEU A 471 -10.31 -2.69 15.53
C LEU A 471 -11.38 -3.01 16.58
N PRO A 472 -11.91 -1.99 17.29
CA PRO A 472 -13.01 -2.20 18.21
C PRO A 472 -14.29 -2.59 17.46
N PHE A 473 -15.05 -3.53 18.02
CA PHE A 473 -16.36 -3.92 17.49
C PHE A 473 -17.47 -3.03 18.07
N THR A 474 -18.32 -2.49 17.20
CA THR A 474 -19.36 -1.50 17.54
C THR A 474 -20.74 -1.94 17.04
N ASP A 475 -21.11 -3.14 17.47
CA ASP A 475 -22.35 -3.82 17.06
C ASP A 475 -23.62 -3.23 17.69
N ASP A 476 -23.48 -2.37 18.70
CA ASP A 476 -24.57 -1.71 19.44
C ASP A 476 -25.18 -0.51 18.68
N GLY A 477 -24.63 -0.16 17.51
CA GLY A 477 -25.15 0.93 16.67
C GLY A 477 -24.83 2.34 17.18
N SER A 478 -24.10 2.47 18.29
CA SER A 478 -23.64 3.76 18.80
C SER A 478 -22.37 4.17 18.04
N SER A 479 -22.49 5.09 17.09
CA SER A 479 -21.32 5.70 16.42
C SER A 479 -20.46 6.56 17.37
N SER A 480 -20.88 6.77 18.62
CA SER A 480 -20.25 7.70 19.56
C SER A 480 -19.24 7.07 20.54
N SER A 481 -19.17 5.75 20.64
CA SER A 481 -18.34 5.08 21.67
C SER A 481 -16.87 4.91 21.27
N TYR A 482 -16.52 5.04 19.98
CA TYR A 482 -15.17 4.76 19.50
C TYR A 482 -14.68 5.81 18.52
N LYS A 483 -13.37 6.07 18.60
CA LYS A 483 -12.64 7.07 17.82
C LYS A 483 -11.71 6.38 16.82
N GLY A 484 -11.66 6.85 15.58
CA GLY A 484 -10.88 6.28 14.48
C GLY A 484 -11.61 5.19 13.68
N TRP A 485 -10.90 4.10 13.39
CA TRP A 485 -11.44 2.94 12.68
C TRP A 485 -12.17 1.98 13.62
N SER A 486 -13.29 1.42 13.18
CA SER A 486 -14.06 0.42 13.92
C SER A 486 -14.64 -0.65 13.01
N ALA A 487 -14.96 -1.81 13.59
CA ALA A 487 -15.56 -2.95 12.90
C ALA A 487 -16.97 -3.22 13.42
N GLN A 488 -17.81 -3.86 12.59
CA GLN A 488 -19.16 -4.30 12.92
C GLN A 488 -19.48 -5.62 12.26
N ARG A 489 -20.37 -6.41 12.87
CA ARG A 489 -20.96 -7.64 12.32
C ARG A 489 -22.24 -7.37 11.55
N ARG A 490 -22.82 -6.18 11.70
CA ARG A 490 -24.09 -5.79 11.07
C ARG A 490 -23.91 -4.51 10.25
N HIS A 491 -24.53 -4.52 9.09
CA HIS A 491 -24.62 -3.34 8.24
C HIS A 491 -25.56 -2.31 8.87
N ARG A 492 -25.15 -1.04 8.88
CA ARG A 492 -25.88 0.12 9.41
C ARG A 492 -26.89 0.69 8.40
N GLY A 493 -26.88 0.15 7.17
CA GLY A 493 -27.89 0.43 6.16
C GLY A 493 -27.56 1.57 5.22
N TYR A 494 -26.42 2.26 5.37
CA TYR A 494 -26.00 3.36 4.49
C TYR A 494 -25.51 2.86 3.14
N GLU A 495 -25.62 3.71 2.11
CA GLU A 495 -25.14 3.38 0.77
C GLU A 495 -23.60 3.39 0.72
N PRO A 496 -22.97 2.55 -0.13
CA PRO A 496 -21.52 2.52 -0.30
C PRO A 496 -21.02 3.82 -0.95
N HIS A 497 -19.71 4.07 -0.84
CA HIS A 497 -19.10 5.23 -1.49
C HIS A 497 -19.27 5.16 -3.02
N PRO A 498 -19.62 6.26 -3.71
CA PRO A 498 -19.95 6.23 -5.14
C PRO A 498 -18.77 5.82 -6.04
N LEU A 499 -17.53 6.07 -5.59
CA LEU A 499 -16.30 5.65 -6.27
C LEU A 499 -15.67 4.38 -5.68
N ALA A 500 -16.42 3.63 -4.86
CA ALA A 500 -15.90 2.40 -4.30
C ALA A 500 -15.68 1.35 -5.39
N THR A 501 -14.48 0.79 -5.44
CA THR A 501 -14.18 -0.45 -6.15
C THR A 501 -13.94 -1.56 -5.14
N GLY A 502 -14.10 -2.82 -5.57
CA GLY A 502 -13.96 -3.96 -4.68
C GLY A 502 -13.39 -5.17 -5.39
N THR A 503 -13.01 -6.15 -4.59
CA THR A 503 -12.63 -7.49 -5.05
C THR A 503 -13.71 -8.49 -4.68
N ASP A 504 -14.00 -9.39 -5.60
CA ASP A 504 -14.97 -10.46 -5.35
C ASP A 504 -14.48 -11.37 -4.23
N ALA A 505 -15.44 -11.82 -3.41
CA ALA A 505 -15.15 -12.84 -2.42
C ALA A 505 -14.77 -14.15 -3.09
N ARG A 506 -13.69 -14.74 -2.58
CA ARG A 506 -13.28 -16.10 -2.91
C ARG A 506 -14.45 -17.06 -2.71
N GLN A 507 -14.72 -17.86 -3.74
CA GLN A 507 -15.64 -18.99 -3.68
C GLN A 507 -14.87 -20.26 -3.35
N GLY A 508 -15.47 -21.16 -2.55
CA GLY A 508 -14.86 -22.43 -2.20
C GLY A 508 -15.65 -23.21 -1.15
N PRO A 509 -15.17 -24.40 -0.74
CA PRO A 509 -15.85 -25.27 0.21
C PRO A 509 -15.82 -24.76 1.67
N GLY A 510 -15.08 -23.69 1.95
CA GLY A 510 -14.99 -23.06 3.27
C GLY A 510 -16.20 -22.20 3.63
N GLU A 511 -16.12 -21.56 4.80
CA GLU A 511 -17.14 -20.65 5.32
C GLU A 511 -16.78 -19.19 4.97
N THR A 512 -17.77 -18.41 4.53
CA THR A 512 -17.64 -16.96 4.31
C THR A 512 -18.38 -16.20 5.40
N LEU A 513 -17.68 -15.27 6.05
CA LEU A 513 -18.19 -14.44 7.13
C LEU A 513 -18.12 -12.97 6.70
N THR A 514 -19.20 -12.22 6.97
CA THR A 514 -19.33 -10.83 6.56
C THR A 514 -19.15 -9.91 7.76
N PHE A 515 -18.29 -8.92 7.59
CA PHE A 515 -18.02 -7.86 8.53
C PHE A 515 -18.09 -6.53 7.81
N HIS A 516 -18.12 -5.46 8.58
CA HIS A 516 -18.14 -4.10 8.08
C HIS A 516 -17.08 -3.29 8.83
N VAL A 517 -16.47 -2.34 8.15
CA VAL A 517 -15.54 -1.37 8.75
C VAL A 517 -16.01 0.04 8.46
N SER A 518 -15.88 0.93 9.44
CA SER A 518 -16.21 2.35 9.30
C SER A 518 -15.10 3.20 9.92
N ALA A 519 -14.97 4.44 9.43
CA ALA A 519 -14.05 5.43 9.97
C ALA A 519 -14.83 6.65 10.49
N ASP A 520 -14.35 7.27 11.56
CA ASP A 520 -14.76 8.62 11.99
C ASP A 520 -13.68 9.67 11.65
N ASP A 521 -13.92 10.93 12.02
CA ASP A 521 -13.01 12.03 11.73
C ASP A 521 -11.59 11.87 12.31
N LEU A 522 -11.40 11.10 13.39
CA LEU A 522 -10.09 10.85 13.98
C LEU A 522 -9.29 9.78 13.22
N ALA A 523 -9.91 9.08 12.26
CA ALA A 523 -9.18 8.25 11.31
C ALA A 523 -8.33 9.07 10.31
N ALA A 524 -8.48 10.40 10.28
CA ALA A 524 -7.73 11.30 9.38
C ALA A 524 -6.20 11.21 9.51
N GLU A 525 -5.69 10.81 10.68
CA GLU A 525 -4.25 10.65 10.92
C GLU A 525 -3.67 9.44 10.15
N LEU A 526 -4.51 8.43 9.91
CA LEU A 526 -4.20 7.20 9.19
C LEU A 526 -5.23 7.02 8.08
N ASN A 527 -5.30 8.00 7.16
CA ASN A 527 -6.28 8.08 6.06
C ASN A 527 -6.56 6.74 5.35
N THR A 528 -5.61 5.81 5.42
CA THR A 528 -5.70 4.46 4.89
C THR A 528 -5.54 3.42 6.00
N LEU A 529 -6.46 2.45 6.07
CA LEU A 529 -6.36 1.24 6.88
C LEU A 529 -5.95 0.05 6.01
N THR A 530 -4.84 -0.58 6.36
CA THR A 530 -4.47 -1.88 5.81
C THR A 530 -5.01 -2.98 6.71
N LEU A 531 -5.98 -3.76 6.24
CA LEU A 531 -6.76 -4.68 7.04
C LEU A 531 -6.20 -6.11 7.03
N ALA A 532 -6.16 -6.73 8.20
CA ALA A 532 -5.99 -8.15 8.41
C ALA A 532 -7.02 -8.68 9.43
N PHE A 533 -7.12 -10.00 9.56
CA PHE A 533 -8.01 -10.62 10.55
C PHE A 533 -7.35 -11.79 11.27
N ALA A 534 -7.82 -12.02 12.49
CA ALA A 534 -7.40 -13.11 13.35
C ALA A 534 -8.59 -14.01 13.70
N VAL A 535 -8.37 -15.31 13.71
CA VAL A 535 -9.31 -16.33 14.19
C VAL A 535 -8.67 -17.03 15.37
N LYS A 536 -9.35 -17.06 16.51
CA LYS A 536 -8.93 -17.85 17.67
C LYS A 536 -9.75 -19.13 17.74
N GLY A 537 -9.08 -20.27 17.58
CA GLY A 537 -9.67 -21.59 17.69
C GLY A 537 -10.07 -21.92 19.12
N ASP A 538 -11.01 -22.84 19.27
CA ASP A 538 -11.43 -23.33 20.60
C ASP A 538 -10.30 -24.09 21.33
N ASP A 539 -9.30 -24.59 20.58
CA ASP A 539 -8.08 -25.19 21.12
C ASP A 539 -7.12 -24.16 21.75
N GLY A 540 -7.40 -22.86 21.62
CA GLY A 540 -6.58 -21.76 22.12
C GLY A 540 -5.56 -21.23 21.10
N SER A 541 -5.45 -21.84 19.91
CA SER A 541 -4.58 -21.34 18.84
C SER A 541 -5.14 -20.04 18.25
N THR A 542 -4.27 -19.15 17.76
CA THR A 542 -4.66 -17.91 17.07
C THR A 542 -3.98 -17.83 15.72
N TRP A 543 -4.77 -17.75 14.66
CA TRP A 543 -4.33 -17.71 13.27
C TRP A 543 -4.58 -16.33 12.69
N ARG A 544 -3.58 -15.72 12.06
CA ARG A 544 -3.66 -14.36 11.50
C ARG A 544 -3.44 -14.37 9.99
N SER A 545 -4.22 -13.57 9.28
CA SER A 545 -4.16 -13.44 7.82
C SER A 545 -2.95 -12.65 7.31
N ASN A 546 -2.10 -12.14 8.21
CA ASN A 546 -0.79 -11.58 7.89
C ASN A 546 0.33 -12.63 8.00
N GLY A 547 0.00 -13.90 8.23
CA GLY A 547 0.92 -15.03 8.24
C GLY A 547 1.31 -15.54 9.63
N TRP A 548 1.01 -14.83 10.71
CA TRP A 548 1.42 -15.27 12.05
C TRP A 548 0.43 -16.23 12.71
N ILE A 549 0.96 -17.31 13.29
CA ILE A 549 0.19 -18.30 14.05
C ILE A 549 0.76 -18.38 15.47
N THR A 550 -0.13 -18.31 16.46
CA THR A 550 0.18 -18.53 17.87
C THR A 550 -0.44 -19.86 18.30
N ARG A 551 0.36 -20.80 18.78
CA ARG A 551 -0.14 -22.08 19.30
C ARG A 551 -0.75 -21.91 20.70
N PRO A 552 -1.54 -22.89 21.18
CA PRO A 552 -2.07 -22.86 22.55
C PRO A 552 -0.97 -22.77 23.63
N THR A 553 0.23 -23.26 23.32
CA THR A 553 1.43 -23.17 24.17
C THR A 553 2.00 -21.75 24.29
N GLY A 554 1.54 -20.81 23.46
CA GLY A 554 2.05 -19.43 23.37
C GLY A 554 3.11 -19.24 22.28
N ASP A 555 3.64 -20.32 21.70
CA ASP A 555 4.67 -20.24 20.66
C ASP A 555 4.12 -19.56 19.40
N ARG A 556 4.86 -18.57 18.88
CA ARG A 556 4.57 -17.92 17.60
C ARG A 556 5.46 -18.43 16.49
N TYR A 557 4.90 -18.60 15.31
CA TYR A 557 5.66 -18.86 14.08
C TYR A 557 4.96 -18.23 12.87
N PHE A 558 5.73 -17.98 11.82
CA PHE A 558 5.23 -17.39 10.58
C PHE A 558 4.95 -18.47 9.52
N ALA A 559 3.78 -18.40 8.90
CA ALA A 559 3.32 -19.30 7.86
C ALA A 559 2.85 -18.49 6.65
N ALA A 560 3.73 -18.37 5.64
CA ALA A 560 3.50 -17.59 4.43
C ALA A 560 2.20 -17.97 3.68
N ALA A 561 1.71 -19.21 3.80
CA ALA A 561 0.45 -19.65 3.20
C ALA A 561 -0.79 -18.90 3.73
N PHE A 562 -0.69 -18.29 4.92
CA PHE A 562 -1.75 -17.48 5.52
C PHE A 562 -1.52 -15.98 5.34
N ASN A 563 -0.38 -15.56 4.79
CA ASN A 563 -0.16 -14.17 4.41
C ASN A 563 -0.84 -13.89 3.06
N ASN A 564 -2.06 -13.35 3.11
CA ASN A 564 -2.90 -13.17 1.94
C ASN A 564 -2.75 -11.78 1.28
N GLY A 565 -1.71 -11.02 1.64
CA GLY A 565 -1.53 -9.65 1.18
C GLY A 565 -2.38 -8.64 1.96
N SER A 566 -2.14 -7.36 1.65
CA SER A 566 -2.79 -6.21 2.29
C SER A 566 -4.11 -5.86 1.61
N LEU A 567 -5.21 -5.84 2.36
CA LEU A 567 -6.46 -5.21 1.91
C LEU A 567 -6.49 -3.77 2.37
N THR A 568 -6.70 -2.84 1.46
CA THR A 568 -6.57 -1.42 1.77
C THR A 568 -7.92 -0.72 1.69
N VAL A 569 -8.26 0.03 2.74
CA VAL A 569 -9.46 0.87 2.80
C VAL A 569 -9.05 2.31 3.02
N THR A 570 -9.49 3.20 2.14
CA THR A 570 -9.21 4.63 2.26
C THR A 570 -10.44 5.36 2.80
N SER A 571 -10.22 6.23 3.77
CA SER A 571 -11.23 7.11 4.32
C SER A 571 -11.12 8.51 3.71
N GLU A 572 -12.25 9.10 3.34
CA GLU A 572 -12.36 10.43 2.75
C GLU A 572 -13.23 11.34 3.64
N PRO A 573 -13.00 12.67 3.66
CA PRO A 573 -13.88 13.58 4.38
C PRO A 573 -15.32 13.47 3.84
N PRO A 574 -16.36 13.55 4.71
CA PRO A 574 -17.75 13.48 4.26
C PRO A 574 -18.05 14.60 3.26
N ARG A 575 -18.75 14.26 2.18
CA ARG A 575 -19.18 15.25 1.18
C ARG A 575 -20.08 16.30 1.83
N GLN A 576 -19.86 17.57 1.52
CA GLN A 576 -20.68 18.69 1.97
C GLN A 576 -21.36 19.32 0.76
N TYR A 577 -22.67 19.56 0.85
CA TYR A 577 -23.45 20.17 -0.23
C TYR A 577 -23.67 21.66 0.03
N THR A 578 -23.60 22.46 -1.03
CA THR A 578 -23.91 23.90 -0.98
C THR A 578 -25.43 24.12 -1.05
N ALA A 579 -25.90 25.33 -0.69
CA ALA A 579 -27.31 25.71 -0.80
C ALA A 579 -27.91 25.39 -2.19
N GLU A 580 -27.15 25.63 -3.26
CA GLU A 580 -27.55 25.36 -4.65
C GLU A 580 -27.81 23.88 -4.97
N SER A 581 -27.28 22.97 -4.16
CA SER A 581 -27.49 21.52 -4.32
C SER A 581 -28.85 21.08 -3.76
N PHE A 582 -29.44 21.85 -2.85
CA PHE A 582 -30.74 21.56 -2.28
C PHE A 582 -31.84 22.02 -3.24
N ARG A 583 -32.84 21.15 -3.43
CA ARG A 583 -33.99 21.40 -4.31
C ARG A 583 -35.28 21.32 -3.51
N LEU A 584 -36.15 22.30 -3.73
CA LEU A 584 -37.49 22.37 -3.18
C LEU A 584 -38.49 22.20 -4.33
N ASP A 585 -39.25 21.09 -4.31
CA ASP A 585 -40.30 20.84 -5.29
C ASP A 585 -41.67 20.89 -4.61
N ARG A 586 -42.50 21.86 -5.01
CA ARG A 586 -43.86 22.05 -4.48
C ARG A 586 -44.89 21.27 -5.30
N ARG A 587 -45.83 20.64 -4.62
CA ARG A 587 -47.03 20.01 -5.20
C ARG A 587 -48.22 20.04 -4.23
N PRO A 588 -49.46 19.99 -4.73
CA PRO A 588 -50.64 19.84 -3.89
C PRO A 588 -50.62 18.55 -3.07
N LEU A 589 -51.14 18.60 -1.84
CA LEU A 589 -51.39 17.40 -1.04
C LEU A 589 -52.54 16.59 -1.69
N ALA A 590 -52.33 15.29 -1.93
CA ALA A 590 -53.14 14.44 -2.82
C ALA A 590 -54.67 14.32 -2.54
N ASN A 591 -55.19 14.98 -1.49
CA ASN A 591 -56.62 15.04 -1.15
C ASN A 591 -57.27 16.42 -1.41
N THR A 592 -56.55 17.38 -1.99
CA THR A 592 -57.13 18.64 -2.49
C THR A 592 -57.37 18.52 -3.99
N SER A 593 -58.64 18.66 -4.40
CA SER A 593 -59.14 18.36 -5.75
C SER A 593 -58.28 18.88 -6.92
N ALA A 594 -58.11 17.99 -7.90
CA ALA A 594 -57.57 18.10 -9.25
C ALA A 594 -57.39 19.51 -9.88
N THR A 595 -56.25 19.64 -10.58
CA THR A 595 -55.98 20.57 -11.70
C THR A 595 -56.25 22.05 -11.42
N ARG A 596 -55.32 22.71 -10.72
CA ARG A 596 -55.14 24.17 -10.83
C ARG A 596 -53.95 24.46 -11.72
N SER A 597 -54.01 25.54 -12.49
CA SER A 597 -52.84 26.05 -13.20
C SER A 597 -51.80 26.60 -12.20
N LYS A 598 -50.51 26.62 -12.55
CA LYS A 598 -49.41 27.16 -11.71
C LYS A 598 -49.67 28.61 -11.25
N ALA A 599 -50.47 29.37 -12.01
CA ALA A 599 -50.88 30.74 -11.68
C ALA A 599 -52.05 30.80 -10.67
N GLU A 600 -52.92 29.79 -10.62
CA GLU A 600 -54.04 29.71 -9.68
C GLU A 600 -53.63 29.12 -8.32
N GLU A 601 -52.55 28.34 -8.25
CA GLU A 601 -52.01 27.77 -7.01
C GLU A 601 -51.37 28.83 -6.09
N SER A 602 -50.58 29.75 -6.63
CA SER A 602 -49.94 30.84 -5.86
C SER A 602 -50.93 31.93 -5.40
N ALA A 603 -52.10 32.01 -6.04
CA ALA A 603 -53.15 32.99 -5.71
C ALA A 603 -54.21 32.48 -4.73
N ALA A 604 -54.20 31.19 -4.36
CA ALA A 604 -55.23 30.62 -3.51
C ALA A 604 -55.15 31.17 -2.07
N PRO A 605 -56.23 31.77 -1.53
CA PRO A 605 -56.22 32.29 -0.16
C PRO A 605 -56.02 31.19 0.89
N ILE A 606 -56.48 29.97 0.61
CA ILE A 606 -56.37 28.81 1.51
C ILE A 606 -55.92 27.59 0.71
N PHE A 607 -54.86 26.91 1.17
CA PHE A 607 -54.33 25.69 0.55
C PHE A 607 -53.51 24.86 1.56
N ASP A 608 -53.22 23.61 1.18
CA ASP A 608 -52.38 22.67 1.92
C ASP A 608 -51.51 21.90 0.90
N ASP A 609 -50.22 22.22 0.85
CA ASP A 609 -49.27 21.70 -0.14
C ASP A 609 -48.12 20.96 0.54
N ILE A 610 -47.41 20.15 -0.26
CA ILE A 610 -46.15 19.52 0.09
C ILE A 610 -45.03 20.20 -0.69
N VAL A 611 -43.97 20.57 0.02
CA VAL A 611 -42.68 20.94 -0.56
C VAL A 611 -41.68 19.85 -0.19
N THR A 612 -41.18 19.11 -1.18
CA THR A 612 -40.17 18.07 -0.93
C THR A 612 -38.78 18.68 -0.98
N LEU A 613 -37.97 18.41 0.05
CA LEU A 613 -36.55 18.73 0.10
C LEU A 613 -35.74 17.53 -0.43
N SER A 614 -34.91 17.76 -1.43
CA SER A 614 -33.96 16.77 -1.96
C SER A 614 -32.58 17.38 -2.19
N ILE A 615 -31.57 16.52 -2.34
CA ILE A 615 -30.19 16.92 -2.63
C ILE A 615 -29.87 16.44 -4.04
N ALA A 616 -29.35 17.33 -4.88
CA ALA A 616 -28.91 17.02 -6.23
C ALA A 616 -27.40 17.19 -6.35
N GLU A 617 -26.71 16.18 -6.84
CA GLU A 617 -25.29 16.25 -7.16
C GLU A 617 -25.04 17.05 -8.46
N PRO A 618 -23.81 17.56 -8.68
CA PRO A 618 -23.37 18.03 -9.99
C PRO A 618 -23.60 16.93 -11.05
N GLY A 619 -24.50 17.19 -12.00
CA GLY A 619 -24.97 16.19 -12.98
C GLY A 619 -26.44 15.78 -12.80
N GLY A 620 -27.11 16.23 -11.73
CA GLY A 620 -28.56 16.09 -11.54
C GLY A 620 -29.01 14.79 -10.87
N GLN A 621 -28.08 13.91 -10.47
CA GLN A 621 -28.40 12.71 -9.69
C GLN A 621 -28.89 13.12 -8.30
N LEU A 622 -30.01 12.55 -7.87
CA LEU A 622 -30.57 12.80 -6.53
C LEU A 622 -29.90 11.89 -5.50
N VAL A 623 -29.57 12.46 -4.34
CA VAL A 623 -29.09 11.75 -3.15
C VAL A 623 -30.24 11.61 -2.18
N ASN A 624 -30.52 10.38 -1.74
CA ASN A 624 -31.59 10.10 -0.80
C ASN A 624 -31.27 10.76 0.56
N ILE A 625 -32.31 11.25 1.24
CA ILE A 625 -32.23 11.70 2.62
C ILE A 625 -32.76 10.56 3.51
N ARG A 626 -32.02 10.18 4.55
CA ARG A 626 -32.43 9.14 5.50
C ARG A 626 -33.10 9.69 6.73
N GLN A 627 -32.63 10.83 7.21
CA GLN A 627 -33.15 11.48 8.40
C GLN A 627 -33.15 12.98 8.20
N MET A 628 -34.20 13.63 8.69
CA MET A 628 -34.36 15.07 8.69
C MET A 628 -34.99 15.54 9.99
N THR A 629 -34.48 16.64 10.53
CA THR A 629 -35.05 17.38 11.66
C THR A 629 -35.00 18.87 11.37
N CYS A 630 -35.99 19.62 11.86
CA CYS A 630 -36.06 21.06 11.65
C CYS A 630 -36.15 21.81 12.99
N ALA A 631 -35.39 22.89 13.11
CA ALA A 631 -35.38 23.77 14.27
C ALA A 631 -35.51 25.24 13.81
N PRO A 632 -36.60 25.95 14.17
CA PRO A 632 -37.82 25.43 14.79
C PRO A 632 -38.55 24.40 13.90
N ALA A 633 -39.48 23.61 14.47
CA ALA A 633 -40.26 22.58 13.75
C ALA A 633 -41.35 23.16 12.81
N GLY A 634 -41.15 24.37 12.31
CA GLY A 634 -42.13 25.12 11.53
C GLY A 634 -41.91 26.62 11.67
N MET A 635 -42.27 27.35 10.62
CA MET A 635 -42.22 28.81 10.56
C MET A 635 -43.52 29.39 10.00
N ILE A 636 -43.79 30.66 10.25
CA ILE A 636 -44.96 31.39 9.74
C ILE A 636 -44.59 32.77 9.20
N HIS A 637 -45.19 33.12 8.06
CA HIS A 637 -44.96 34.38 7.35
C HIS A 637 -46.26 34.98 6.83
N TRP A 638 -46.29 36.32 6.75
CA TRP A 638 -47.33 37.10 6.08
C TRP A 638 -46.65 37.93 5.01
N ILE A 639 -47.28 38.10 3.86
CA ILE A 639 -46.74 38.82 2.70
C ILE A 639 -46.18 40.22 3.04
N ASN A 640 -46.72 40.86 4.08
CA ASN A 640 -46.13 42.04 4.70
C ASN A 640 -46.39 42.03 6.23
N ASN A 641 -45.64 42.87 6.96
CA ASN A 641 -45.69 42.93 8.42
C ASN A 641 -46.75 43.91 8.96
N LEU A 642 -47.79 44.24 8.20
CA LEU A 642 -48.82 45.17 8.64
C LEU A 642 -49.81 44.48 9.61
N PRO A 643 -50.28 45.15 10.68
CA PRO A 643 -51.19 44.55 11.66
C PRO A 643 -52.50 44.00 11.06
N VAL A 644 -52.98 44.62 9.98
CA VAL A 644 -54.23 44.26 9.30
C VAL A 644 -54.13 43.01 8.41
N THR A 645 -52.92 42.49 8.19
CA THR A 645 -52.69 41.37 7.27
C THR A 645 -53.09 40.05 7.92
N SER A 646 -54.03 39.32 7.31
CA SER A 646 -54.61 38.10 7.90
C SER A 646 -54.38 36.83 7.09
N ASN A 647 -53.54 36.89 6.05
CA ASN A 647 -53.33 35.80 5.08
C ASN A 647 -51.96 35.10 5.22
N PRO A 648 -51.60 34.49 6.37
CA PRO A 648 -50.29 33.88 6.48
C PRO A 648 -50.15 32.59 5.68
N CYS A 649 -48.89 32.20 5.49
CA CYS A 649 -48.49 30.83 5.24
C CYS A 649 -47.62 30.32 6.38
N PHE A 650 -47.75 29.04 6.72
CA PHE A 650 -46.92 28.41 7.73
C PHE A 650 -46.52 26.99 7.36
N THR A 651 -45.46 26.50 8.02
CA THR A 651 -44.88 25.19 7.73
C THR A 651 -44.88 24.23 8.91
N GLY A 652 -44.86 22.94 8.57
CA GLY A 652 -44.47 21.83 9.43
C GLY A 652 -43.58 20.88 8.63
N TYR A 653 -42.99 19.88 9.26
CA TYR A 653 -42.11 18.94 8.57
C TYR A 653 -42.37 17.48 8.97
N ALA A 654 -41.98 16.54 8.12
CA ALA A 654 -41.90 15.12 8.44
C ALA A 654 -40.58 14.56 7.89
N SER A 655 -39.95 13.65 8.64
CA SER A 655 -38.75 12.96 8.15
C SER A 655 -39.08 12.08 6.93
N PRO A 656 -38.09 11.71 6.10
CA PRO A 656 -38.30 10.75 5.03
C PRO A 656 -38.98 9.47 5.54
N GLY A 657 -40.06 9.06 4.87
CA GLY A 657 -40.88 7.90 5.23
C GLY A 657 -41.80 8.07 6.44
N GLU A 658 -41.77 9.21 7.13
CA GLU A 658 -42.57 9.48 8.32
C GLU A 658 -43.92 10.10 7.95
N SER A 659 -45.03 9.52 8.43
CA SER A 659 -46.38 10.07 8.22
C SER A 659 -46.78 11.13 9.25
N GLN A 660 -46.12 11.15 10.41
CA GLN A 660 -46.36 12.14 11.46
C GLN A 660 -45.71 13.46 11.09
N VAL A 661 -46.51 14.52 11.06
CA VAL A 661 -46.03 15.87 10.81
C VAL A 661 -45.73 16.56 12.14
N HIS A 662 -44.48 17.00 12.27
CA HIS A 662 -43.99 17.83 13.37
C HIS A 662 -44.31 19.28 13.08
N TRP A 663 -45.03 19.90 14.01
CA TRP A 663 -45.43 21.31 13.93
C TRP A 663 -44.83 22.05 15.10
N ASN A 664 -44.33 23.26 14.87
CA ASN A 664 -43.99 24.16 15.97
C ASN A 664 -45.27 24.56 16.73
N PRO A 665 -45.38 24.32 18.05
CA PRO A 665 -46.56 24.68 18.84
C PRO A 665 -46.84 26.19 18.87
N GLU A 666 -45.84 27.03 18.61
CA GLU A 666 -45.96 28.49 18.54
C GLU A 666 -46.52 28.99 17.20
N VAL A 667 -46.69 28.10 16.20
CA VAL A 667 -47.34 28.43 14.92
C VAL A 667 -48.86 28.37 15.10
N PRO A 668 -49.59 29.50 14.93
CA PRO A 668 -51.05 29.51 14.95
C PRO A 668 -51.61 28.70 13.77
N LYS A 669 -52.67 27.92 14.02
CA LYS A 669 -53.19 26.92 13.06
C LYS A 669 -54.47 27.36 12.34
N GLY A 670 -55.11 28.44 12.81
CA GLY A 670 -56.39 28.93 12.32
C GLY A 670 -57.56 28.00 12.69
N SER A 671 -58.68 28.18 12.00
CA SER A 671 -59.94 27.43 12.19
C SER A 671 -59.98 26.09 11.45
N ARG A 672 -59.14 25.92 10.41
CA ARG A 672 -59.05 24.64 9.68
C ARG A 672 -58.14 23.65 10.42
N PRO A 673 -58.51 22.36 10.49
CA PRO A 673 -57.62 21.33 11.00
C PRO A 673 -56.28 21.29 10.26
N LEU A 674 -55.24 20.85 10.95
CA LEU A 674 -53.94 20.60 10.31
C LEU A 674 -54.02 19.42 9.34
N PRO A 675 -53.37 19.50 8.17
CA PRO A 675 -53.32 18.39 7.23
C PRO A 675 -52.52 17.21 7.78
N THR A 676 -52.88 16.02 7.35
CA THR A 676 -52.17 14.75 7.63
C THR A 676 -51.43 14.27 6.39
N LEU A 677 -50.27 13.64 6.57
CA LEU A 677 -49.46 13.08 5.48
C LEU A 677 -49.69 11.57 5.34
N SER A 678 -50.47 11.14 4.35
CA SER A 678 -50.83 9.72 4.14
C SER A 678 -49.84 8.93 3.28
N SER A 679 -49.00 9.61 2.50
CA SER A 679 -48.04 8.99 1.59
C SER A 679 -46.71 9.75 1.63
N PRO A 680 -45.91 9.59 2.70
CA PRO A 680 -44.58 10.19 2.78
C PRO A 680 -43.64 9.58 1.75
N ASP A 681 -42.71 10.39 1.24
CA ASP A 681 -41.62 9.92 0.38
C ASP A 681 -40.49 9.36 1.26
N ALA A 682 -40.03 8.14 0.99
CA ALA A 682 -38.99 7.48 1.78
C ALA A 682 -37.57 8.03 1.53
N ALA A 683 -37.38 8.79 0.45
CA ALA A 683 -36.08 9.30 0.01
C ALA A 683 -35.94 10.83 0.15
N LYS A 684 -37.03 11.56 0.44
CA LYS A 684 -37.05 13.02 0.48
C LYS A 684 -37.56 13.55 1.82
N GLY A 685 -37.04 14.70 2.23
CA GLY A 685 -37.59 15.45 3.35
C GLY A 685 -38.93 16.07 2.96
N MET A 686 -39.90 16.08 3.87
CA MET A 686 -41.24 16.57 3.58
C MET A 686 -41.52 17.83 4.39
N ILE A 687 -41.88 18.93 3.73
CA ILE A 687 -42.32 20.18 4.36
C ILE A 687 -43.75 20.42 3.95
N LEU A 688 -44.66 20.49 4.92
CA LEU A 688 -46.05 20.85 4.65
C LEU A 688 -46.16 22.36 4.69
N LEU A 689 -46.76 22.95 3.67
CA LEU A 689 -46.97 24.39 3.53
C LEU A 689 -48.48 24.68 3.50
N CYS A 690 -48.94 25.46 4.47
CA CYS A 690 -50.37 25.74 4.68
C CYS A 690 -50.66 27.24 4.52
N GLY A 691 -51.56 27.59 3.60
CA GLY A 691 -52.09 28.95 3.47
C GLY A 691 -53.41 29.12 4.23
N ARG A 692 -53.57 30.21 4.97
CA ARG A 692 -54.80 30.57 5.72
C ARG A 692 -55.17 32.04 5.54
N ILE A 693 -56.39 32.43 5.95
CA ILE A 693 -56.89 33.83 5.88
C ILE A 693 -57.46 34.37 7.21
N ASP A 694 -57.49 33.51 8.21
CA ASP A 694 -58.17 33.69 9.49
C ASP A 694 -57.17 33.81 10.66
N ILE A 695 -55.92 34.18 10.36
CA ILE A 695 -54.85 34.34 11.35
C ILE A 695 -54.27 35.76 11.20
N PRO A 696 -54.82 36.75 11.92
CA PRO A 696 -54.37 38.14 11.85
C PRO A 696 -52.96 38.33 12.40
N ARG A 697 -52.14 39.14 11.72
CA ARG A 697 -50.80 39.48 12.17
C ARG A 697 -50.79 40.20 13.51
N ALA A 698 -51.78 41.05 13.79
CA ALA A 698 -51.87 41.82 15.04
C ALA A 698 -51.88 40.94 16.31
N ASP A 699 -52.43 39.73 16.22
CA ASP A 699 -52.68 38.85 17.37
C ASP A 699 -51.43 38.05 17.80
N HIS A 700 -50.33 38.16 17.06
CA HIS A 700 -49.13 37.34 17.25
C HIS A 700 -47.87 38.20 17.32
N ALA A 701 -47.46 38.63 18.52
CA ALA A 701 -46.31 39.51 18.69
C ALA A 701 -44.97 38.86 18.25
N ASN A 702 -44.73 37.61 18.63
CA ASN A 702 -43.46 36.89 18.45
C ASN A 702 -43.61 35.53 17.75
N PRO A 703 -44.17 35.46 16.52
CA PRO A 703 -44.32 34.18 15.85
C PRO A 703 -42.97 33.68 15.31
N PRO A 704 -42.76 32.35 15.19
CA PRO A 704 -41.53 31.78 14.67
C PRO A 704 -41.41 32.06 13.16
N ARG A 705 -40.71 33.13 12.78
CA ARG A 705 -40.63 33.61 11.39
C ARG A 705 -39.56 32.93 10.52
N GLY A 706 -38.80 32.01 11.11
CA GLY A 706 -37.62 31.41 10.50
C GLY A 706 -36.36 32.28 10.66
N PRO A 707 -35.22 31.88 10.05
CA PRO A 707 -35.07 30.70 9.19
C PRO A 707 -35.33 29.38 9.94
N MET A 708 -35.87 28.40 9.24
CA MET A 708 -35.94 27.02 9.70
C MET A 708 -34.62 26.33 9.37
N THR A 709 -33.82 26.00 10.39
CA THR A 709 -32.59 25.21 10.18
C THR A 709 -32.98 23.75 10.01
N VAL A 710 -32.58 23.15 8.90
CA VAL A 710 -32.82 21.75 8.58
C VAL A 710 -31.52 20.99 8.76
N ASN A 711 -31.49 20.05 9.69
CA ASN A 711 -30.39 19.11 9.88
C ASN A 711 -30.78 17.75 9.31
N LEU A 712 -29.93 17.19 8.46
CA LEU A 712 -30.22 15.97 7.74
C LEU A 712 -29.03 15.01 7.69
N ILE A 713 -29.33 13.73 7.49
CA ILE A 713 -28.37 12.68 7.21
C ILE A 713 -28.69 12.12 5.83
N ASP A 714 -27.74 12.17 4.91
CA ASP A 714 -27.90 11.66 3.55
C ASP A 714 -27.76 10.13 3.47
N ALA A 715 -27.94 9.58 2.26
CA ALA A 715 -27.85 8.16 1.95
C ALA A 715 -26.52 7.53 2.36
N TYR A 716 -25.44 8.31 2.25
CA TYR A 716 -24.06 7.92 2.56
C TYR A 716 -23.72 8.13 4.05
N GLY A 717 -24.63 8.67 4.85
CA GLY A 717 -24.46 8.89 6.29
C GLY A 717 -23.78 10.22 6.64
N SER A 718 -23.58 11.10 5.67
CA SER A 718 -22.98 12.42 5.91
C SER A 718 -24.03 13.37 6.48
N SER A 719 -23.63 14.09 7.53
CA SER A 719 -24.47 15.14 8.12
C SER A 719 -24.44 16.38 7.23
N GLN A 720 -25.61 16.93 6.94
CA GLN A 720 -25.75 18.21 6.23
C GLN A 720 -26.66 19.14 7.01
N THR A 721 -26.50 20.43 6.74
CA THR A 721 -27.36 21.47 7.27
C THR A 721 -27.68 22.48 6.17
N CYS A 722 -28.95 22.88 6.08
CA CYS A 722 -29.37 24.01 5.25
C CYS A 722 -30.40 24.87 5.99
N ARG A 723 -30.67 26.08 5.51
CA ARG A 723 -31.69 26.96 6.09
C ARG A 723 -32.79 27.21 5.09
N ILE A 724 -34.04 27.02 5.51
CA ILE A 724 -35.21 27.31 4.69
C ILE A 724 -35.85 28.60 5.19
N VAL A 725 -36.16 29.49 4.26
CA VAL A 725 -36.80 30.79 4.51
C VAL A 725 -37.99 31.00 3.58
N PHE A 726 -38.90 31.89 3.97
CA PHE A 726 -39.84 32.47 3.03
C PHE A 726 -39.13 33.53 2.18
N VAL A 727 -39.43 33.58 0.88
CA VAL A 727 -38.89 34.60 -0.03
C VAL A 727 -39.58 35.94 0.26
N GLU A 728 -38.76 36.97 0.47
CA GLU A 728 -39.26 38.31 0.77
C GLU A 728 -40.14 38.86 -0.37
N GLY A 729 -41.26 39.48 -0.01
CA GLY A 729 -42.24 40.02 -0.97
C GLY A 729 -43.19 38.98 -1.56
N THR A 730 -42.97 37.69 -1.29
CA THR A 730 -43.88 36.61 -1.66
C THR A 730 -44.64 36.11 -0.43
N ARG A 731 -45.76 35.42 -0.64
CA ARG A 731 -46.54 34.88 0.48
C ARG A 731 -46.15 33.44 0.83
N ASP A 732 -45.88 32.64 -0.18
CA ASP A 732 -45.89 31.17 -0.13
C ASP A 732 -44.71 30.53 -0.86
N GLU A 733 -43.70 31.31 -1.24
CA GLU A 733 -42.47 30.80 -1.85
C GLU A 733 -41.42 30.54 -0.77
N LEU A 734 -40.77 29.38 -0.88
CA LEU A 734 -39.70 28.93 0.01
C LEU A 734 -38.39 28.87 -0.75
N ASP A 735 -37.31 29.24 -0.06
CA ASP A 735 -35.96 29.21 -0.61
C ASP A 735 -34.95 28.61 0.37
N VAL A 736 -33.85 28.08 -0.15
CA VAL A 736 -32.74 27.51 0.63
C VAL A 736 -31.58 28.50 0.67
N ARG A 737 -31.10 28.82 1.87
CA ARG A 737 -29.97 29.72 2.11
C ARG A 737 -28.81 29.04 2.83
#